data_AF-A0A3C1TIB8-F1
#
_entry.id   AF-A0A3C1TIB8-F1
#
_cell.length_a   1.000
_cell.length_b   1.000
_cell.length_c   1.000
_cell.angle_alpha   90.00
_cell.angle_beta   90.00
_cell.angle_gamma   90.00
#
_symmetry.space_group_name_H-M   'P 1'
#
loop_
_entity.id
_entity.type
_entity.pdbx_description
1 polymer ?
#
loop_
_entity_poly.entity_id
_entity_poly.type
_entity_poly.pdbx_seq_one_letter_code
_entity_poly.pdbx_strand_id
1 'polypeptide(L)'
;MPPGKCFASSSINQVKRVAHNPYSSVKGCSQPTYYSKMIKIVGIWLGVIWATMAVAQQGAQQRYVGLQLLNLNAEPDYGADIIEQSVGAGANLVVLTIYWDEVYKTATSQPDWRQPDRQMEQLARLGVKAGIRIMLGRKAERLQGFWTSNEIMNDDLGRPLWGAYGRTCFSLAHAPTVTKAQSFLKEVCQRYNAYQSQGTILYVTFVNTPTQELGYHYETELNGDYKQVYPTGFDYSSPSLEAFKGWITQQYKRINKVNYIWGTKFTSLNDVRPPTTAYRPLPAYRTRAGKDWYLFSHLQLKNFIDQSIRTIKQVNPSYKVVNEYGAVIDAQAAVRGTIAFKNLDENADGTKVHNDPYWNHRFITDVIRSNRLGKWIMNETFFSPVYSDDLLIKHFDECFENGCNVVTMVASTKDTRLSSIFGPVAARWKNRPWSELRSNATISYKVTEVLDSTSTMVEKAWRTHPQPSPIDVKLEEDILGEDYWRILAANVYPVVANPIIDRATKPKKTYSYTLPKDVFIDPDGEIVTIEALEKPQWLTFSNGTFTGTVPDQLGESKITLRAIDDEGATVQTSFLLKIVNVNQKPVVKRTLPDFESSLNQTISYPIQGDIFDDPDGVIVRTQAIGLRPWMSFNSKEFSAYPQEQGTFTITLRGIDDDSAYAETSFKVKILNRSPIVKQLLPEKTIAQNKAFRFKVPTSIFTDPDGQITKVKAVGLPSWLSYDAVTSTLTGTPTQLGTYQLGIRAYDNGGDSVETAFVIKVDLYGTQNVPPVLRYTPPNAQLYVTQRFLYKVSDSLFYDTNGYVDRIEAPNLPSWLTFKNNEISGIANAAGMYSVTLRAVDDDETSTSTTFNIEVKQAQLSFELIQAGKAGLRKSLGILKNGDVLTEATLPQSITVYANSEAPATKVNFVLRGPYSKNYTATRFPFTLFDEEMGFVPIAGRYVLEAVAFNDSAKVSTATIQFTVKSDQTLQDWEAYPNPFDRVCNVKLPKDLELASVEYQLLTVTGSSLPLNKSIVTVVEETAYIDMTSLALPKGTYFLKILESGSLKKIIKILKL
;
A
#
# COMPACT_ATOMS: atom_id res chain seq x y z
N MET A 1 -24.20 -2.88 -71.06
CA MET A 1 -22.81 -3.35 -70.84
C MET A 1 -22.12 -2.43 -69.82
N PRO A 2 -21.01 -2.85 -69.17
CA PRO A 2 -20.77 -2.58 -67.73
C PRO A 2 -19.33 -2.07 -67.47
N PRO A 3 -18.65 -2.36 -66.33
CA PRO A 3 -19.04 -2.58 -64.92
C PRO A 3 -18.51 -1.46 -63.97
N GLY A 4 -18.86 -1.33 -62.68
CA GLY A 4 -19.38 -2.27 -61.65
C GLY A 4 -18.23 -2.67 -60.69
N LYS A 5 -18.34 -2.75 -59.35
CA LYS A 5 -19.45 -2.97 -58.37
C LYS A 5 -19.04 -2.40 -56.98
N CYS A 6 -19.71 -2.54 -55.81
CA CYS A 6 -21.11 -2.42 -55.28
C CYS A 6 -21.06 -2.75 -53.75
N PHE A 7 -21.88 -2.27 -52.81
CA PHE A 7 -22.77 -1.09 -52.67
C PHE A 7 -23.12 -0.90 -51.15
N ALA A 8 -23.98 0.06 -50.76
CA ALA A 8 -24.45 0.34 -49.38
C ALA A 8 -26.00 0.60 -49.33
N SER A 9 -26.71 1.12 -48.31
CA SER A 9 -26.39 1.80 -47.03
C SER A 9 -27.60 1.85 -46.04
N SER A 10 -27.39 2.44 -44.84
CA SER A 10 -28.31 3.39 -44.12
C SER A 10 -29.74 3.02 -43.64
N SER A 11 -29.92 2.87 -42.32
CA SER A 11 -30.76 3.67 -41.37
C SER A 11 -32.23 4.16 -41.63
N ILE A 12 -33.00 4.28 -40.51
CA ILE A 12 -34.04 5.31 -40.12
C ILE A 12 -35.59 5.00 -40.07
N ASN A 13 -36.15 5.16 -38.85
CA ASN A 13 -37.50 5.62 -38.37
C ASN A 13 -38.92 4.96 -38.62
N GLN A 14 -39.57 4.63 -37.48
CA GLN A 14 -40.91 5.06 -36.96
C GLN A 14 -42.31 4.47 -37.39
N VAL A 15 -43.04 3.98 -36.36
CA VAL A 15 -44.43 4.38 -35.89
C VAL A 15 -45.75 3.69 -36.40
N LYS A 16 -46.62 3.31 -35.42
CA LYS A 16 -48.10 2.99 -35.48
C LYS A 16 -48.55 1.71 -36.24
N ARG A 17 -49.75 1.11 -36.04
CA ARG A 17 -50.65 0.84 -34.86
C ARG A 17 -51.83 -0.10 -35.30
N VAL A 18 -52.45 -0.85 -34.37
CA VAL A 18 -53.83 -1.42 -34.40
C VAL A 18 -54.21 -2.57 -35.38
N ALA A 19 -54.12 -3.81 -34.86
CA ALA A 19 -55.21 -4.80 -34.60
C ALA A 19 -56.08 -5.54 -35.66
N HIS A 20 -56.54 -6.72 -35.19
CA HIS A 20 -57.77 -7.51 -35.46
C HIS A 20 -57.76 -8.83 -36.29
N ASN A 21 -58.73 -9.69 -35.91
CA ASN A 21 -58.92 -11.13 -36.21
C ASN A 21 -59.84 -11.33 -37.45
N PRO A 22 -59.91 -12.51 -38.13
CA PRO A 22 -60.89 -13.55 -37.71
C PRO A 22 -60.52 -15.04 -38.02
N TYR A 23 -61.50 -15.93 -37.84
CA TYR A 23 -61.44 -17.41 -37.67
C TYR A 23 -61.71 -18.30 -38.92
N SER A 24 -61.49 -19.63 -38.73
CA SER A 24 -62.12 -20.81 -39.41
C SER A 24 -61.51 -21.27 -40.76
N SER A 25 -61.53 -22.54 -41.19
CA SER A 25 -61.98 -23.87 -40.66
C SER A 25 -61.14 -25.01 -41.34
N VAL A 26 -61.36 -26.34 -41.42
CA VAL A 26 -62.52 -27.29 -41.43
C VAL A 26 -62.14 -28.68 -40.80
N LYS A 27 -63.12 -29.60 -40.74
CA LYS A 27 -63.23 -30.96 -40.12
C LYS A 27 -62.45 -32.13 -40.76
N GLY A 28 -62.31 -33.23 -40.00
CA GLY A 28 -62.22 -34.63 -40.44
C GLY A 28 -62.65 -35.62 -39.31
N CYS A 29 -63.30 -36.75 -39.62
CA CYS A 29 -63.86 -37.73 -38.64
C CYS A 29 -62.88 -38.93 -38.38
N SER A 30 -63.07 -39.89 -37.46
CA SER A 30 -64.26 -40.41 -36.73
C SER A 30 -63.96 -41.04 -35.34
N GLN A 31 -65.00 -41.58 -34.68
CA GLN A 31 -65.08 -42.14 -33.30
C GLN A 31 -64.77 -43.68 -33.21
N PRO A 32 -64.81 -44.43 -32.04
CA PRO A 32 -65.50 -44.14 -30.77
C PRO A 32 -64.89 -44.56 -29.38
N THR A 33 -65.44 -43.93 -28.33
CA THR A 33 -65.72 -44.38 -26.93
C THR A 33 -64.71 -45.15 -26.05
N TYR A 34 -64.38 -44.55 -24.88
CA TYR A 34 -64.34 -45.23 -23.58
C TYR A 34 -64.57 -44.28 -22.37
N TYR A 35 -65.70 -43.56 -22.37
CA TYR A 35 -66.00 -42.48 -21.41
C TYR A 35 -66.72 -42.97 -20.14
N SER A 36 -65.94 -43.30 -19.09
CA SER A 36 -66.48 -43.40 -17.71
C SER A 36 -65.41 -43.23 -16.62
N LYS A 37 -64.19 -43.75 -16.81
CA LYS A 37 -63.10 -43.64 -15.82
C LYS A 37 -62.36 -42.28 -15.82
N MET A 38 -62.36 -41.53 -16.92
CA MET A 38 -61.58 -40.28 -17.02
C MET A 38 -62.08 -39.14 -16.11
N ILE A 39 -63.39 -39.02 -15.85
CA ILE A 39 -63.94 -37.83 -15.16
C ILE A 39 -63.43 -37.71 -13.71
N LYS A 40 -63.24 -38.83 -13.00
CA LYS A 40 -62.60 -38.80 -11.66
C LYS A 40 -61.09 -38.50 -11.73
N ILE A 41 -60.40 -38.88 -12.79
CA ILE A 41 -58.95 -38.63 -12.95
C ILE A 41 -58.69 -37.17 -13.32
N VAL A 42 -59.45 -36.60 -14.25
CA VAL A 42 -59.33 -35.18 -14.65
C VAL A 42 -59.67 -34.24 -13.50
N GLY A 43 -60.67 -34.56 -12.67
CA GLY A 43 -60.97 -33.81 -11.45
C GLY A 43 -59.81 -33.80 -10.44
N ILE A 44 -59.13 -34.95 -10.26
CA ILE A 44 -57.95 -35.04 -9.40
C ILE A 44 -56.75 -34.27 -9.99
N TRP A 45 -56.51 -34.37 -11.30
CA TRP A 45 -55.41 -33.62 -11.95
C TRP A 45 -55.64 -32.10 -11.92
N LEU A 46 -56.86 -31.62 -12.15
CA LEU A 46 -57.18 -30.20 -11.96
C LEU A 46 -57.05 -29.78 -10.49
N GLY A 47 -57.49 -30.62 -9.55
CA GLY A 47 -57.29 -30.38 -8.12
C GLY A 47 -55.81 -30.27 -7.73
N VAL A 48 -54.94 -31.12 -8.27
CA VAL A 48 -53.49 -31.08 -8.06
C VAL A 48 -52.84 -29.86 -8.72
N ILE A 49 -53.26 -29.47 -9.92
CA ILE A 49 -52.75 -28.26 -10.60
C ILE A 49 -53.16 -26.98 -9.84
N TRP A 50 -54.42 -26.87 -9.40
CA TRP A 50 -54.86 -25.75 -8.57
C TRP A 50 -54.22 -25.75 -7.17
N ALA A 51 -54.02 -26.92 -6.54
CA ALA A 51 -53.32 -27.02 -5.27
C ALA A 51 -51.83 -26.64 -5.40
N THR A 52 -51.14 -27.10 -6.44
CA THR A 52 -49.72 -26.75 -6.67
C THR A 52 -49.54 -25.28 -7.06
N MET A 53 -50.46 -24.69 -7.82
CA MET A 53 -50.47 -23.24 -8.05
C MET A 53 -50.75 -22.46 -6.74
N ALA A 54 -51.73 -22.87 -5.94
CA ALA A 54 -52.05 -22.22 -4.67
C ALA A 54 -50.89 -22.33 -3.65
N VAL A 55 -50.21 -23.48 -3.58
CA VAL A 55 -49.04 -23.70 -2.72
C VAL A 55 -47.83 -22.90 -3.22
N ALA A 56 -47.61 -22.80 -4.54
CA ALA A 56 -46.58 -21.93 -5.10
C ALA A 56 -46.87 -20.44 -4.80
N GLN A 57 -48.13 -20.03 -4.87
CA GLN A 57 -48.57 -18.66 -4.59
C GLN A 57 -48.51 -18.31 -3.10
N GLN A 58 -48.81 -19.26 -2.20
CA GLN A 58 -48.55 -19.13 -0.75
C GLN A 58 -47.05 -19.05 -0.45
N GLY A 59 -46.24 -19.93 -1.05
CA GLY A 59 -44.79 -19.95 -0.86
C GLY A 59 -44.11 -18.64 -1.26
N ALA A 60 -44.61 -17.98 -2.32
CA ALA A 60 -44.13 -16.66 -2.76
C ALA A 60 -44.51 -15.49 -1.81
N GLN A 61 -45.41 -15.70 -0.85
CA GLN A 61 -45.82 -14.71 0.15
C GLN A 61 -45.46 -15.11 1.59
N GLN A 62 -44.71 -16.19 1.77
CA GLN A 62 -44.26 -16.65 3.08
C GLN A 62 -43.20 -15.70 3.69
N ARG A 63 -43.37 -15.30 4.96
CA ARG A 63 -42.33 -14.61 5.72
C ARG A 63 -41.42 -15.60 6.44
N TYR A 64 -40.13 -15.31 6.54
CA TYR A 64 -39.14 -16.18 7.16
C TYR A 64 -38.51 -15.53 8.39
N VAL A 65 -38.75 -16.16 9.54
CA VAL A 65 -38.12 -15.87 10.83
C VAL A 65 -36.99 -16.89 10.99
N GLY A 66 -35.76 -16.43 10.84
CA GLY A 66 -34.59 -17.30 10.68
C GLY A 66 -33.66 -17.35 11.88
N LEU A 67 -33.18 -18.54 12.22
CA LEU A 67 -31.92 -18.73 12.93
C LEU A 67 -30.77 -18.61 11.91
N GLN A 68 -29.62 -18.11 12.34
CA GLN A 68 -28.38 -18.15 11.56
C GLN A 68 -27.22 -18.63 12.43
N LEU A 69 -26.56 -19.70 11.99
CA LEU A 69 -25.42 -20.30 12.66
C LEU A 69 -24.12 -19.81 12.03
N LEU A 70 -23.23 -19.24 12.83
CA LEU A 70 -21.88 -18.88 12.36
C LEU A 70 -20.97 -20.09 12.19
N ASN A 71 -21.29 -21.27 12.75
CA ASN A 71 -20.48 -22.50 12.69
C ASN A 71 -18.98 -22.31 13.02
N LEU A 72 -18.65 -21.38 13.93
CA LEU A 72 -17.26 -21.04 14.28
C LEU A 72 -16.48 -22.20 14.94
N ASN A 73 -17.18 -23.12 15.59
CA ASN A 73 -16.66 -24.41 16.02
C ASN A 73 -17.00 -25.46 14.95
N ALA A 74 -15.99 -26.22 14.49
CA ALA A 74 -16.10 -27.21 13.41
C ALA A 74 -16.51 -28.62 13.88
N GLU A 75 -16.83 -28.83 15.16
CA GLU A 75 -17.27 -30.13 15.65
C GLU A 75 -18.57 -30.61 14.96
N PRO A 76 -18.68 -31.87 14.49
CA PRO A 76 -19.77 -32.34 13.63
C PRO A 76 -21.21 -32.16 14.16
N ASP A 77 -21.38 -32.14 15.48
CA ASP A 77 -22.70 -32.03 16.14
C ASP A 77 -22.97 -30.65 16.75
N TYR A 78 -22.04 -29.70 16.57
CA TYR A 78 -22.20 -28.34 17.10
C TYR A 78 -23.35 -27.59 16.42
N GLY A 79 -24.13 -26.86 17.22
CA GLY A 79 -25.29 -26.10 16.78
C GLY A 79 -26.58 -26.90 16.55
N ALA A 80 -26.53 -28.24 16.56
CA ALA A 80 -27.71 -29.09 16.35
C ALA A 80 -28.82 -28.86 17.39
N ASP A 81 -28.44 -28.53 18.61
CA ASP A 81 -29.38 -28.22 19.70
C ASP A 81 -29.90 -26.78 19.68
N ILE A 82 -29.13 -25.84 19.12
CA ILE A 82 -29.57 -24.47 18.81
C ILE A 82 -30.62 -24.49 17.69
N ILE A 83 -30.44 -25.37 16.69
CA ILE A 83 -31.43 -25.65 15.63
C ILE A 83 -32.74 -26.14 16.25
N GLU A 84 -32.69 -27.21 17.04
CA GLU A 84 -33.88 -27.80 17.66
C GLU A 84 -34.62 -26.81 18.57
N GLN A 85 -33.90 -26.03 19.38
CA GLN A 85 -34.51 -25.02 20.24
C GLN A 85 -35.18 -23.91 19.42
N SER A 86 -34.52 -23.39 18.38
CA SER A 86 -35.01 -22.24 17.60
C SER A 86 -36.18 -22.64 16.69
N VAL A 87 -36.11 -23.81 16.07
CA VAL A 87 -37.21 -24.39 15.28
C VAL A 87 -38.40 -24.74 16.17
N GLY A 88 -38.15 -25.33 17.35
CA GLY A 88 -39.17 -25.57 18.38
C GLY A 88 -39.85 -24.30 18.89
N ALA A 89 -39.10 -23.19 18.96
CA ALA A 89 -39.62 -21.85 19.25
C ALA A 89 -40.34 -21.18 18.06
N GLY A 90 -40.42 -21.85 16.90
CA GLY A 90 -41.25 -21.44 15.76
C GLY A 90 -40.50 -20.92 14.53
N ALA A 91 -39.16 -20.78 14.58
CA ALA A 91 -38.36 -20.40 13.41
C ALA A 91 -38.63 -21.35 12.22
N ASN A 92 -38.71 -20.80 11.00
CA ASN A 92 -39.05 -21.55 9.78
C ASN A 92 -37.94 -21.52 8.71
N LEU A 93 -36.82 -20.88 9.04
CA LEU A 93 -35.58 -20.84 8.29
C LEU A 93 -34.41 -21.10 9.25
N VAL A 94 -33.42 -21.85 8.80
CA VAL A 94 -32.10 -21.90 9.43
C VAL A 94 -31.04 -21.65 8.36
N VAL A 95 -30.13 -20.72 8.61
CA VAL A 95 -29.02 -20.40 7.71
C VAL A 95 -27.74 -21.05 8.25
N LEU A 96 -27.13 -21.91 7.44
CA LEU A 96 -25.92 -22.66 7.77
C LEU A 96 -24.70 -21.98 7.13
N THR A 97 -23.66 -21.71 7.93
CA THR A 97 -22.38 -21.21 7.41
C THR A 97 -21.44 -22.36 7.06
N ILE A 98 -20.95 -22.40 5.83
CA ILE A 98 -20.02 -23.41 5.31
C ILE A 98 -18.69 -22.74 5.00
N TYR A 99 -17.64 -23.12 5.72
CA TYR A 99 -16.30 -22.54 5.58
C TYR A 99 -15.41 -23.33 4.63
N TRP A 100 -14.78 -22.62 3.69
CA TRP A 100 -13.79 -23.22 2.81
C TRP A 100 -12.56 -23.77 3.56
N ASP A 101 -12.19 -23.20 4.70
CA ASP A 101 -10.99 -23.59 5.46
C ASP A 101 -11.23 -24.57 6.62
N GLU A 102 -12.49 -24.92 6.90
CA GLU A 102 -12.82 -26.07 7.77
C GLU A 102 -13.16 -27.31 6.93
N VAL A 103 -13.82 -27.15 5.77
CA VAL A 103 -13.95 -28.24 4.78
C VAL A 103 -12.57 -28.62 4.25
N TYR A 104 -11.79 -27.65 3.73
CA TYR A 104 -10.43 -27.87 3.24
C TYR A 104 -9.39 -27.13 4.08
N LYS A 105 -8.80 -27.82 5.06
CA LYS A 105 -7.80 -27.26 5.98
C LYS A 105 -6.47 -26.95 5.27
N THR A 106 -6.10 -27.71 4.25
CA THR A 106 -5.04 -27.38 3.27
C THR A 106 -5.54 -27.65 1.85
N ALA A 107 -4.81 -27.19 0.82
CA ALA A 107 -5.19 -27.43 -0.58
C ALA A 107 -5.08 -28.91 -1.01
N THR A 108 -4.60 -29.79 -0.13
CA THR A 108 -4.43 -31.24 -0.35
C THR A 108 -5.10 -32.11 0.72
N SER A 109 -5.78 -31.51 1.71
CA SER A 109 -6.51 -32.27 2.74
C SER A 109 -7.78 -32.89 2.16
N GLN A 110 -8.15 -34.09 2.61
CA GLN A 110 -9.48 -34.65 2.37
C GLN A 110 -10.57 -33.72 2.95
N PRO A 111 -11.70 -33.52 2.25
CA PRO A 111 -12.70 -32.56 2.67
C PRO A 111 -13.56 -33.06 3.84
N ASP A 112 -13.74 -32.23 4.86
CA ASP A 112 -14.61 -32.53 6.00
C ASP A 112 -15.99 -31.88 5.86
N TRP A 113 -16.94 -32.65 5.34
CA TRP A 113 -18.33 -32.23 5.15
C TRP A 113 -19.26 -32.60 6.33
N ARG A 114 -18.75 -33.23 7.40
CA ARG A 114 -19.57 -33.91 8.41
C ARG A 114 -20.56 -32.99 9.14
N GLN A 115 -20.14 -31.77 9.48
CA GLN A 115 -21.00 -30.79 10.14
C GLN A 115 -22.13 -30.27 9.22
N PRO A 116 -21.86 -29.65 8.04
CA PRO A 116 -22.92 -29.12 7.19
C PRO A 116 -23.84 -30.21 6.62
N ASP A 117 -23.35 -31.44 6.39
CA ASP A 117 -24.20 -32.57 6.01
C ASP A 117 -25.21 -32.93 7.11
N ARG A 118 -24.74 -33.15 8.35
CA ARG A 118 -25.62 -33.47 9.51
C ARG A 118 -26.63 -32.37 9.79
N GLN A 119 -26.20 -31.11 9.72
CA GLN A 119 -27.08 -29.96 9.89
C GLN A 119 -28.14 -29.92 8.77
N MET A 120 -27.77 -30.08 7.50
CA MET A 120 -28.73 -30.12 6.37
C MET A 120 -29.72 -31.29 6.49
N GLU A 121 -29.25 -32.48 6.88
CA GLU A 121 -30.10 -33.65 7.18
C GLU A 121 -31.05 -33.40 8.36
N GLN A 122 -30.64 -32.61 9.36
CA GLN A 122 -31.51 -32.21 10.47
C GLN A 122 -32.60 -31.23 9.99
N LEU A 123 -32.24 -30.21 9.19
CA LEU A 123 -33.21 -29.26 8.63
C LEU A 123 -34.25 -29.95 7.73
N ALA A 124 -33.80 -30.88 6.90
CA ALA A 124 -34.69 -31.69 6.05
C ALA A 124 -35.64 -32.58 6.87
N ARG A 125 -35.16 -33.22 7.95
CA ARG A 125 -36.00 -33.99 8.89
C ARG A 125 -37.00 -33.13 9.66
N LEU A 126 -36.62 -31.90 10.00
CA LEU A 126 -37.49 -30.92 10.68
C LEU A 126 -38.48 -30.19 9.74
N GLY A 127 -38.36 -30.38 8.42
CA GLY A 127 -39.24 -29.76 7.43
C GLY A 127 -39.11 -28.23 7.30
N VAL A 128 -38.03 -27.64 7.82
CA VAL A 128 -37.76 -26.20 7.75
C VAL A 128 -36.93 -25.83 6.52
N LYS A 129 -36.92 -24.55 6.15
CA LYS A 129 -36.07 -24.07 5.05
C LYS A 129 -34.61 -23.92 5.48
N ALA A 130 -33.71 -24.19 4.55
CA ALA A 130 -32.27 -23.94 4.68
C ALA A 130 -31.83 -22.70 3.90
N GLY A 131 -31.05 -21.83 4.52
CA GLY A 131 -30.16 -20.90 3.81
C GLY A 131 -28.73 -21.43 3.86
N ILE A 132 -27.93 -21.19 2.82
CA ILE A 132 -26.50 -21.57 2.81
C ILE A 132 -25.64 -20.31 2.65
N ARG A 133 -24.84 -19.98 3.66
CA ARG A 133 -23.80 -18.94 3.60
C ARG A 133 -22.45 -19.60 3.34
N ILE A 134 -21.83 -19.33 2.20
CA ILE A 134 -20.53 -19.89 1.84
C ILE A 134 -19.43 -18.87 2.17
N MET A 135 -18.60 -19.17 3.16
CA MET A 135 -17.53 -18.29 3.63
C MET A 135 -16.21 -18.60 2.93
N LEU A 136 -15.74 -17.62 2.16
CA LEU A 136 -14.58 -17.73 1.26
C LEU A 136 -13.27 -17.17 1.85
N GLY A 137 -13.34 -16.30 2.87
CA GLY A 137 -12.16 -15.81 3.58
C GLY A 137 -11.55 -16.90 4.47
N ARG A 138 -10.22 -17.05 4.46
CA ARG A 138 -9.51 -18.16 5.11
C ARG A 138 -8.63 -17.69 6.28
N LYS A 139 -8.50 -18.52 7.31
CA LYS A 139 -7.57 -18.31 8.43
C LYS A 139 -6.13 -18.12 7.96
N ALA A 140 -5.41 -17.20 8.59
CA ALA A 140 -4.06 -16.78 8.19
C ALA A 140 -3.05 -17.94 8.16
N GLU A 141 -3.20 -18.94 9.04
CA GLU A 141 -2.35 -20.14 9.06
C GLU A 141 -2.74 -21.23 8.03
N ARG A 142 -3.83 -21.04 7.27
CA ARG A 142 -4.43 -22.07 6.37
C ARG A 142 -4.44 -21.68 4.89
N LEU A 143 -3.48 -20.86 4.46
CA LEU A 143 -3.41 -20.32 3.10
C LEU A 143 -2.65 -21.22 2.11
N GLN A 144 -1.89 -22.21 2.60
CA GLN A 144 -0.99 -23.03 1.78
C GLN A 144 -1.72 -23.72 0.60
N GLY A 145 -1.33 -23.34 -0.62
CA GLY A 145 -1.89 -23.81 -1.89
C GLY A 145 -3.14 -23.06 -2.38
N PHE A 146 -3.79 -22.28 -1.52
CA PHE A 146 -4.92 -21.42 -1.88
C PHE A 146 -4.44 -20.09 -2.45
N TRP A 147 -3.66 -19.34 -1.70
CA TRP A 147 -3.07 -18.07 -2.13
C TRP A 147 -1.81 -17.71 -1.31
N THR A 148 -0.93 -16.89 -1.87
CA THR A 148 0.29 -16.39 -1.19
C THR A 148 0.03 -15.08 -0.44
N SER A 149 1.01 -14.63 0.36
CA SER A 149 0.98 -13.33 1.05
C SER A 149 0.76 -12.13 0.11
N ASN A 150 1.22 -12.24 -1.14
CA ASN A 150 1.13 -11.18 -2.14
C ASN A 150 -0.24 -11.10 -2.81
N GLU A 151 -1.11 -12.09 -2.53
CA GLU A 151 -2.48 -12.21 -3.02
C GLU A 151 -3.51 -11.97 -1.91
N ILE A 152 -3.07 -11.73 -0.67
CA ILE A 152 -3.92 -11.21 0.41
C ILE A 152 -4.23 -9.74 0.08
N MET A 153 -5.44 -9.25 0.39
CA MET A 153 -5.72 -7.82 0.33
C MET A 153 -4.78 -7.07 1.26
N ASN A 154 -4.19 -5.95 0.83
CA ASN A 154 -3.31 -5.13 1.67
C ASN A 154 -3.87 -3.73 1.94
N ASP A 155 -3.42 -3.09 3.02
CA ASP A 155 -3.59 -1.66 3.27
C ASP A 155 -2.55 -0.81 2.50
N ASP A 156 -2.69 0.52 2.59
CA ASP A 156 -1.84 1.48 1.88
C ASP A 156 -0.40 1.56 2.42
N LEU A 157 -0.08 0.86 3.51
CA LEU A 157 1.29 0.64 4.01
C LEU A 157 1.82 -0.77 3.66
N GLY A 158 1.09 -1.54 2.84
CA GLY A 158 1.50 -2.84 2.32
C GLY A 158 1.31 -4.01 3.29
N ARG A 159 0.54 -3.86 4.37
CA ARG A 159 0.26 -4.94 5.33
C ARG A 159 -1.02 -5.69 4.96
N PRO A 160 -1.09 -7.00 5.22
CA PRO A 160 -2.28 -7.80 4.93
C PRO A 160 -3.47 -7.43 5.80
N LEU A 161 -4.67 -7.40 5.21
CA LEU A 161 -5.92 -7.21 5.92
C LEU A 161 -6.31 -8.49 6.67
N TRP A 162 -6.00 -8.50 7.96
CA TRP A 162 -6.41 -9.53 8.92
C TRP A 162 -7.59 -9.03 9.73
N GLY A 163 -8.55 -9.90 10.02
CA GLY A 163 -9.71 -9.54 10.84
C GLY A 163 -10.26 -10.70 11.63
N ALA A 164 -11.41 -10.43 12.25
CA ALA A 164 -12.12 -11.30 13.18
C ALA A 164 -12.01 -12.81 12.88
N TYR A 165 -11.78 -13.58 13.95
CA TYR A 165 -11.56 -15.03 13.88
C TYR A 165 -10.26 -15.44 13.17
N GLY A 166 -9.29 -14.52 13.04
CA GLY A 166 -7.97 -14.76 12.45
C GLY A 166 -7.98 -14.92 10.93
N ARG A 167 -8.96 -14.32 10.25
CA ARG A 167 -9.25 -14.56 8.82
C ARG A 167 -8.69 -13.45 7.93
N THR A 168 -8.41 -13.81 6.68
CA THR A 168 -7.83 -12.96 5.65
C THR A 168 -8.68 -12.98 4.37
N CYS A 169 -8.65 -11.88 3.61
CA CYS A 169 -9.26 -11.76 2.30
C CYS A 169 -8.23 -11.93 1.18
N PHE A 170 -8.60 -12.60 0.08
CA PHE A 170 -7.81 -12.59 -1.15
C PHE A 170 -8.14 -11.38 -2.02
N SER A 171 -7.19 -10.93 -2.83
CA SER A 171 -7.38 -9.84 -3.80
C SER A 171 -8.40 -10.23 -4.87
N LEU A 172 -9.45 -9.40 -5.03
CA LEU A 172 -10.46 -9.59 -6.09
C LEU A 172 -9.89 -9.37 -7.50
N ALA A 173 -8.75 -8.68 -7.62
CA ALA A 173 -8.03 -8.52 -8.88
C ALA A 173 -7.21 -9.78 -9.27
N HIS A 174 -6.94 -10.70 -8.33
CA HIS A 174 -6.17 -11.91 -8.63
C HIS A 174 -7.06 -13.03 -9.16
N ALA A 175 -7.30 -13.01 -10.47
CA ALA A 175 -8.17 -13.95 -11.18
C ALA A 175 -7.94 -15.46 -10.88
N PRO A 176 -6.70 -15.97 -10.70
CA PRO A 176 -6.49 -17.38 -10.30
C PRO A 176 -7.12 -17.73 -8.94
N THR A 177 -7.09 -16.81 -7.98
CA THR A 177 -7.60 -17.04 -6.62
C THR A 177 -9.11 -16.84 -6.54
N VAL A 178 -9.63 -15.86 -7.27
CA VAL A 178 -11.06 -15.73 -7.58
C VAL A 178 -11.63 -17.02 -8.19
N THR A 179 -10.91 -17.62 -9.14
CA THR A 179 -11.34 -18.89 -9.79
C THR A 179 -11.40 -20.06 -8.81
N LYS A 180 -10.44 -20.16 -7.88
CA LYS A 180 -10.46 -21.18 -6.81
C LYS A 180 -11.67 -21.00 -5.88
N ALA A 181 -11.96 -19.76 -5.48
CA ALA A 181 -13.12 -19.44 -4.63
C ALA A 181 -14.45 -19.79 -5.32
N GLN A 182 -14.59 -19.43 -6.60
CA GLN A 182 -15.77 -19.80 -7.41
C GLN A 182 -15.91 -21.31 -7.60
N SER A 183 -14.80 -22.05 -7.70
CA SER A 183 -14.84 -23.52 -7.75
C SER A 183 -15.42 -24.12 -6.48
N PHE A 184 -15.12 -23.56 -5.30
CA PHE A 184 -15.74 -24.00 -4.03
C PHE A 184 -17.23 -23.62 -3.95
N LEU A 185 -17.63 -22.43 -4.42
CA LEU A 185 -19.07 -22.08 -4.55
C LEU A 185 -19.83 -23.12 -5.38
N LYS A 186 -19.23 -23.54 -6.51
CA LYS A 186 -19.78 -24.57 -7.40
C LYS A 186 -19.92 -25.90 -6.69
N GLU A 187 -18.88 -26.34 -5.98
CA GLU A 187 -18.85 -27.62 -5.26
C GLU A 187 -19.95 -27.71 -4.18
N VAL A 188 -20.08 -26.69 -3.32
CA VAL A 188 -21.14 -26.63 -2.29
C VAL A 188 -22.53 -26.73 -2.94
N CYS A 189 -22.76 -25.96 -4.02
CA CYS A 189 -24.03 -25.98 -4.73
C CYS A 189 -24.30 -27.31 -5.45
N GLN A 190 -23.26 -28.01 -5.90
CA GLN A 190 -23.38 -29.36 -6.48
C GLN A 190 -23.72 -30.39 -5.39
N ARG A 191 -23.06 -30.33 -4.23
CA ARG A 191 -23.27 -31.25 -3.10
C ARG A 191 -24.73 -31.22 -2.62
N TYR A 192 -25.30 -30.04 -2.42
CA TYR A 192 -26.66 -29.90 -1.87
C TYR A 192 -27.76 -29.71 -2.94
N ASN A 193 -27.45 -29.95 -4.22
CA ASN A 193 -28.41 -29.80 -5.32
C ASN A 193 -29.67 -30.69 -5.20
N ALA A 194 -29.56 -31.83 -4.52
CA ALA A 194 -30.72 -32.67 -4.20
C ALA A 194 -31.72 -31.94 -3.29
N TYR A 195 -31.24 -31.28 -2.24
CA TYR A 195 -32.06 -30.48 -1.31
C TYR A 195 -32.62 -29.21 -1.98
N GLN A 196 -31.89 -28.60 -2.91
CA GLN A 196 -32.43 -27.53 -3.78
C GLN A 196 -33.56 -28.05 -4.66
N SER A 197 -33.41 -29.23 -5.26
CA SER A 197 -34.41 -29.84 -6.15
C SER A 197 -35.67 -30.30 -5.39
N GLN A 198 -35.55 -30.60 -4.10
CA GLN A 198 -36.66 -30.83 -3.17
C GLN A 198 -37.29 -29.52 -2.64
N GLY A 199 -36.69 -28.37 -2.93
CA GLY A 199 -37.13 -27.06 -2.43
C GLY A 199 -36.83 -26.82 -0.95
N THR A 200 -35.96 -27.61 -0.32
CA THR A 200 -35.53 -27.42 1.09
C THR A 200 -34.68 -26.17 1.24
N ILE A 201 -33.79 -25.90 0.28
CA ILE A 201 -32.99 -24.67 0.24
C ILE A 201 -33.86 -23.51 -0.25
N LEU A 202 -33.83 -22.40 0.49
CA LEU A 202 -34.51 -21.15 0.17
C LEU A 202 -33.59 -20.19 -0.61
N TYR A 203 -32.32 -20.08 -0.20
CA TYR A 203 -31.30 -19.31 -0.91
C TYR A 203 -29.87 -19.78 -0.61
N VAL A 204 -28.94 -19.36 -1.48
CA VAL A 204 -27.50 -19.40 -1.27
C VAL A 204 -26.97 -17.96 -1.23
N THR A 205 -26.00 -17.70 -0.36
CA THR A 205 -25.23 -16.45 -0.26
C THR A 205 -23.75 -16.78 -0.13
N PHE A 206 -22.88 -15.84 -0.47
CA PHE A 206 -21.43 -16.00 -0.37
C PHE A 206 -20.79 -14.72 0.16
N VAL A 207 -19.81 -14.89 1.04
CA VAL A 207 -19.20 -13.80 1.82
C VAL A 207 -17.69 -14.00 1.89
N ASN A 208 -16.94 -12.90 1.99
CA ASN A 208 -15.47 -12.92 1.84
C ASN A 208 -14.71 -12.11 2.90
N THR A 209 -15.36 -11.23 3.66
CA THR A 209 -14.72 -10.52 4.79
C THR A 209 -14.64 -11.41 6.04
N PRO A 210 -13.69 -11.18 6.96
CA PRO A 210 -13.61 -11.90 8.24
C PRO A 210 -14.90 -11.81 9.07
N THR A 211 -15.62 -10.70 8.96
CA THR A 211 -16.93 -10.45 9.59
C THR A 211 -18.11 -11.17 8.93
N GLN A 212 -17.86 -12.01 7.92
CA GLN A 212 -18.87 -12.73 7.12
C GLN A 212 -19.82 -11.81 6.34
N GLU A 213 -19.26 -10.74 5.76
CA GLU A 213 -19.92 -9.87 4.80
C GLU A 213 -19.31 -10.04 3.39
N LEU A 214 -20.04 -9.60 2.37
CA LEU A 214 -19.59 -9.47 0.99
C LEU A 214 -19.05 -8.06 0.76
N GLY A 215 -17.82 -7.93 0.21
CA GLY A 215 -17.19 -6.63 -0.04
C GLY A 215 -15.73 -6.56 0.41
N TYR A 216 -15.21 -5.34 0.55
CA TYR A 216 -13.89 -5.12 1.15
C TYR A 216 -13.97 -5.11 2.67
N HIS A 217 -12.93 -5.61 3.35
CA HIS A 217 -12.85 -5.57 4.80
C HIS A 217 -12.30 -4.21 5.27
N TYR A 218 -12.81 -3.70 6.40
CA TYR A 218 -12.59 -2.32 6.82
C TYR A 218 -12.06 -2.15 8.26
N GLU A 219 -11.95 -3.22 9.05
CA GLU A 219 -11.60 -3.20 10.48
C GLU A 219 -10.45 -4.20 10.73
N THR A 220 -9.21 -3.78 10.50
CA THR A 220 -8.05 -4.69 10.49
C THR A 220 -7.35 -4.78 11.84
N GLU A 221 -7.10 -6.01 12.28
CA GLU A 221 -6.37 -6.35 13.51
C GLU A 221 -4.87 -6.12 13.32
N LEU A 222 -4.28 -5.15 14.04
CA LEU A 222 -2.86 -4.83 13.93
C LEU A 222 -2.01 -6.03 14.37
N ASN A 223 -1.34 -6.66 13.39
CA ASN A 223 -0.55 -7.89 13.57
C ASN A 223 -1.37 -9.07 14.15
N GLY A 224 -2.71 -9.06 14.00
CA GLY A 224 -3.59 -10.10 14.54
C GLY A 224 -3.93 -9.96 16.03
N ASP A 225 -3.70 -8.78 16.62
CA ASP A 225 -4.29 -8.46 17.92
C ASP A 225 -5.69 -7.86 17.72
N TYR A 226 -6.72 -8.66 18.02
CA TYR A 226 -8.13 -8.25 18.01
C TYR A 226 -8.46 -7.08 18.96
N LYS A 227 -7.54 -6.68 19.85
CA LYS A 227 -7.67 -5.49 20.69
C LYS A 227 -7.13 -4.22 20.03
N GLN A 228 -6.40 -4.35 18.92
CA GLN A 228 -5.74 -3.25 18.21
C GLN A 228 -6.28 -3.15 16.78
N VAL A 229 -7.60 -3.02 16.66
CA VAL A 229 -8.29 -2.83 15.37
C VAL A 229 -8.10 -1.41 14.85
N TYR A 230 -7.87 -1.25 13.56
CA TYR A 230 -7.84 0.04 12.87
C TYR A 230 -8.76 0.08 11.64
N PRO A 231 -9.36 1.25 11.33
CA PRO A 231 -10.09 1.44 10.09
C PRO A 231 -9.15 1.40 8.88
N THR A 232 -9.54 0.62 7.87
CA THR A 232 -8.87 0.50 6.56
C THR A 232 -9.91 0.58 5.43
N GLY A 233 -9.47 0.54 4.18
CA GLY A 233 -10.36 0.46 3.03
C GLY A 233 -9.62 -0.04 1.78
N PHE A 234 -10.31 -0.86 1.00
CA PHE A 234 -9.83 -1.46 -0.26
C PHE A 234 -8.61 -2.39 -0.13
N ASP A 235 -8.01 -2.66 -1.28
CA ASP A 235 -6.95 -3.61 -1.50
C ASP A 235 -5.83 -2.92 -2.29
N TYR A 236 -4.71 -2.67 -1.62
CA TYR A 236 -3.46 -2.12 -2.18
C TYR A 236 -2.42 -3.23 -2.45
N SER A 237 -2.85 -4.50 -2.54
CA SER A 237 -1.97 -5.59 -2.96
C SER A 237 -1.49 -5.41 -4.40
N SER A 238 -0.36 -6.04 -4.75
CA SER A 238 0.23 -5.90 -6.09
C SER A 238 -0.74 -6.23 -7.24
N PRO A 239 -1.57 -7.31 -7.19
CA PRO A 239 -2.57 -7.56 -8.22
C PRO A 239 -3.58 -6.41 -8.40
N SER A 240 -4.02 -5.81 -7.30
CA SER A 240 -4.97 -4.68 -7.32
C SER A 240 -4.33 -3.40 -7.86
N LEU A 241 -3.10 -3.08 -7.45
CA LEU A 241 -2.38 -1.91 -7.93
C LEU A 241 -2.01 -1.99 -9.42
N GLU A 242 -1.65 -3.17 -9.95
CA GLU A 242 -1.43 -3.33 -11.40
C GLU A 242 -2.75 -3.24 -12.17
N ALA A 243 -3.83 -3.86 -11.67
CA ALA A 243 -5.16 -3.75 -12.28
C ALA A 243 -5.68 -2.30 -12.30
N PHE A 244 -5.37 -1.51 -11.27
CA PHE A 244 -5.73 -0.08 -11.22
C PHE A 244 -5.00 0.75 -12.27
N LYS A 245 -3.69 0.54 -12.48
CA LYS A 245 -2.94 1.21 -13.57
C LYS A 245 -3.54 0.89 -14.94
N GLY A 246 -3.89 -0.38 -15.16
CA GLY A 246 -4.56 -0.84 -16.38
C GLY A 246 -5.91 -0.14 -16.59
N TRP A 247 -6.72 -0.03 -15.54
CA TRP A 247 -8.01 0.66 -15.57
C TRP A 247 -7.86 2.18 -15.82
N ILE A 248 -6.99 2.88 -15.09
CA ILE A 248 -6.70 4.31 -15.31
C ILE A 248 -6.23 4.56 -16.75
N THR A 249 -5.34 3.71 -17.27
CA THR A 249 -4.84 3.80 -18.66
C THR A 249 -5.99 3.67 -19.67
N GLN A 250 -6.97 2.81 -19.42
CA GLN A 250 -8.15 2.66 -20.28
C GLN A 250 -9.12 3.85 -20.20
N GLN A 251 -9.38 4.40 -19.00
CA GLN A 251 -10.32 5.52 -18.83
C GLN A 251 -9.73 6.84 -19.34
N TYR A 252 -8.52 7.19 -18.89
CA TYR A 252 -7.92 8.51 -19.12
C TYR A 252 -7.06 8.61 -20.39
N LYS A 253 -6.48 7.49 -20.86
CA LYS A 253 -5.62 7.35 -22.06
C LYS A 253 -4.30 8.15 -22.08
N ARG A 254 -4.28 9.36 -21.50
CA ARG A 254 -3.13 10.29 -21.44
C ARG A 254 -2.84 10.67 -19.99
N ILE A 255 -1.57 10.90 -19.66
CA ILE A 255 -1.16 11.32 -18.32
C ILE A 255 -1.57 12.77 -18.01
N ASN A 256 -1.66 13.63 -19.03
CA ASN A 256 -2.04 15.03 -18.88
C ASN A 256 -3.50 15.17 -18.43
N LYS A 257 -4.45 14.42 -19.03
CA LYS A 257 -5.83 14.32 -18.52
C LYS A 257 -5.93 13.82 -17.08
N VAL A 258 -5.13 12.83 -16.65
CA VAL A 258 -5.09 12.42 -15.22
C VAL A 258 -4.63 13.59 -14.35
N ASN A 259 -3.51 14.21 -14.70
CA ASN A 259 -2.92 15.30 -13.92
C ASN A 259 -3.85 16.52 -13.81
N TYR A 260 -4.52 16.90 -14.90
CA TYR A 260 -5.51 17.99 -14.92
C TYR A 260 -6.72 17.67 -14.04
N ILE A 261 -7.32 16.48 -14.21
CA ILE A 261 -8.59 16.09 -13.56
C ILE A 261 -8.40 15.70 -12.08
N TRP A 262 -7.21 15.25 -11.67
CA TRP A 262 -6.88 14.93 -10.28
C TRP A 262 -6.11 16.04 -9.54
N GLY A 263 -5.57 17.04 -10.25
CA GLY A 263 -4.67 18.04 -9.67
C GLY A 263 -3.27 17.50 -9.34
N THR A 264 -2.81 16.47 -10.05
CA THR A 264 -1.54 15.76 -9.79
C THR A 264 -0.44 16.12 -10.78
N LYS A 265 0.78 15.59 -10.56
CA LYS A 265 1.96 15.81 -11.43
C LYS A 265 2.76 14.50 -11.66
N PHE A 266 2.06 13.44 -12.01
CA PHE A 266 2.69 12.16 -12.38
C PHE A 266 3.39 12.29 -13.73
N THR A 267 4.56 11.65 -13.87
CA THR A 267 5.38 11.64 -15.09
C THR A 267 4.94 10.60 -16.14
N SER A 268 4.23 9.55 -15.72
CA SER A 268 3.71 8.49 -16.57
C SER A 268 2.44 7.89 -15.97
N LEU A 269 1.59 7.28 -16.82
CA LEU A 269 0.46 6.45 -16.36
C LEU A 269 0.93 5.28 -15.47
N ASN A 270 2.16 4.80 -15.65
CA ASN A 270 2.79 3.79 -14.81
C ASN A 270 3.15 4.28 -13.40
N ASP A 271 3.21 5.61 -13.18
CA ASP A 271 3.52 6.22 -11.89
C ASP A 271 2.26 6.50 -11.06
N VAL A 272 1.07 6.50 -11.69
CA VAL A 272 -0.21 6.78 -11.03
C VAL A 272 -0.48 5.73 -9.96
N ARG A 273 -0.82 6.18 -8.75
CA ARG A 273 -1.25 5.35 -7.62
C ARG A 273 -2.59 5.87 -7.10
N PRO A 274 -3.46 5.02 -6.52
CA PRO A 274 -4.60 5.50 -5.77
C PRO A 274 -4.12 6.31 -4.56
N PRO A 275 -4.93 7.24 -4.01
CA PRO A 275 -4.56 7.98 -2.81
C PRO A 275 -4.19 7.04 -1.66
N THR A 276 -3.10 7.35 -0.94
CA THR A 276 -2.89 6.81 0.39
C THR A 276 -3.93 7.39 1.34
N THR A 277 -4.27 6.64 2.38
CA THR A 277 -5.35 6.99 3.32
C THR A 277 -4.87 7.10 4.75
N ALA A 278 -3.76 6.44 5.13
CA ALA A 278 -3.22 6.41 6.48
C ALA A 278 -4.31 6.18 7.54
N TYR A 279 -5.07 5.08 7.37
CA TYR A 279 -6.24 4.71 8.19
C TYR A 279 -7.45 5.67 8.12
N ARG A 280 -7.45 6.64 7.20
CA ARG A 280 -8.53 7.62 7.03
C ARG A 280 -9.05 7.61 5.59
N PRO A 281 -9.65 6.51 5.12
CA PRO A 281 -10.15 6.39 3.74
C PRO A 281 -11.31 7.34 3.43
N LEU A 282 -12.19 7.64 4.40
CA LEU A 282 -13.39 8.46 4.17
C LEU A 282 -13.07 9.87 3.60
N PRO A 283 -12.12 10.66 4.15
CA PRO A 283 -11.64 11.88 3.53
C PRO A 283 -11.16 11.77 2.08
N ALA A 284 -10.57 10.64 1.66
CA ALA A 284 -10.00 10.49 0.32
C ALA A 284 -11.10 10.56 -0.76
N TYR A 285 -12.30 10.03 -0.48
CA TYR A 285 -13.46 10.03 -1.37
C TYR A 285 -13.99 11.40 -1.76
N ARG A 286 -13.55 12.47 -1.10
CA ARG A 286 -13.87 13.86 -1.48
C ARG A 286 -13.10 14.33 -2.72
N THR A 287 -12.01 13.64 -3.05
CA THR A 287 -11.17 13.94 -4.23
C THR A 287 -11.59 13.11 -5.44
N ARG A 288 -11.36 13.60 -6.66
CA ARG A 288 -11.62 12.83 -7.88
C ARG A 288 -10.82 11.52 -7.93
N ALA A 289 -9.56 11.55 -7.48
CA ALA A 289 -8.71 10.36 -7.35
C ALA A 289 -9.29 9.31 -6.40
N GLY A 290 -9.88 9.72 -5.27
CA GLY A 290 -10.54 8.82 -4.32
C GLY A 290 -11.88 8.27 -4.83
N LYS A 291 -12.66 9.08 -5.58
CA LYS A 291 -13.89 8.62 -6.25
C LYS A 291 -13.57 7.61 -7.35
N ASP A 292 -12.52 7.84 -8.14
CA ASP A 292 -12.03 6.90 -9.14
C ASP A 292 -11.48 5.60 -8.50
N TRP A 293 -10.85 5.67 -7.31
CA TRP A 293 -10.43 4.49 -6.55
C TRP A 293 -11.61 3.68 -6.02
N TYR A 294 -12.61 4.34 -5.41
CA TYR A 294 -13.89 3.71 -5.03
C TYR A 294 -14.54 3.01 -6.23
N LEU A 295 -14.61 3.70 -7.37
CA LEU A 295 -15.23 3.20 -8.59
C LEU A 295 -14.50 1.97 -9.16
N PHE A 296 -13.17 1.97 -9.19
CA PHE A 296 -12.39 0.80 -9.56
C PHE A 296 -12.69 -0.40 -8.64
N SER A 297 -12.59 -0.22 -7.32
CA SER A 297 -12.81 -1.31 -6.36
C SER A 297 -14.24 -1.82 -6.40
N HIS A 298 -15.22 -0.93 -6.57
CA HIS A 298 -16.62 -1.28 -6.78
C HIS A 298 -16.81 -2.15 -8.04
N LEU A 299 -16.14 -1.83 -9.15
CA LEU A 299 -16.20 -2.63 -10.38
C LEU A 299 -15.50 -4.00 -10.24
N GLN A 300 -14.41 -4.11 -9.46
CA GLN A 300 -13.83 -5.42 -9.12
C GLN A 300 -14.81 -6.26 -8.31
N LEU A 301 -15.49 -5.66 -7.32
CA LEU A 301 -16.51 -6.33 -6.51
C LEU A 301 -17.72 -6.76 -7.36
N LYS A 302 -18.26 -5.90 -8.22
CA LYS A 302 -19.33 -6.21 -9.20
C LYS A 302 -18.97 -7.42 -10.05
N ASN A 303 -17.77 -7.43 -10.63
CA ASN A 303 -17.29 -8.53 -11.48
C ASN A 303 -17.17 -9.84 -10.69
N PHE A 304 -16.60 -9.81 -9.49
CA PHE A 304 -16.52 -10.97 -8.59
C PHE A 304 -17.91 -11.52 -8.25
N ILE A 305 -18.88 -10.64 -7.94
CA ILE A 305 -20.26 -10.99 -7.62
C ILE A 305 -20.98 -11.59 -8.83
N ASP A 306 -20.96 -10.94 -9.99
CA ASP A 306 -21.60 -11.42 -11.22
C ASP A 306 -21.07 -12.79 -11.66
N GLN A 307 -19.76 -13.02 -11.55
CA GLN A 307 -19.17 -14.33 -11.86
C GLN A 307 -19.61 -15.39 -10.83
N SER A 308 -19.63 -15.05 -9.55
CA SER A 308 -20.04 -15.98 -8.47
C SER A 308 -21.53 -16.37 -8.57
N ILE A 309 -22.42 -15.40 -8.82
CA ILE A 309 -23.85 -15.64 -9.08
C ILE A 309 -24.03 -16.54 -10.31
N ARG A 310 -23.30 -16.28 -11.41
CA ARG A 310 -23.33 -17.12 -12.62
C ARG A 310 -22.84 -18.54 -12.33
N THR A 311 -21.76 -18.71 -11.57
CA THR A 311 -21.22 -20.03 -11.21
C THR A 311 -22.21 -20.85 -10.37
N ILE A 312 -22.94 -20.23 -9.43
CA ILE A 312 -24.01 -20.90 -8.66
C ILE A 312 -25.17 -21.29 -9.59
N LYS A 313 -25.66 -20.37 -10.41
CA LYS A 313 -26.80 -20.61 -11.32
C LYS A 313 -26.48 -21.57 -12.48
N GLN A 314 -25.21 -21.78 -12.81
CA GLN A 314 -24.75 -22.85 -13.71
C GLN A 314 -24.90 -24.26 -13.12
N VAL A 315 -24.91 -24.41 -11.79
CA VAL A 315 -25.17 -25.72 -11.15
C VAL A 315 -26.66 -26.04 -11.21
N ASN A 316 -27.50 -25.08 -10.82
CA ASN A 316 -28.94 -25.18 -10.92
C ASN A 316 -29.54 -23.76 -11.00
N PRO A 317 -30.25 -23.39 -12.09
CA PRO A 317 -30.79 -22.04 -12.26
C PRO A 317 -31.95 -21.71 -11.32
N SER A 318 -32.48 -22.69 -10.57
CA SER A 318 -33.47 -22.44 -9.52
C SER A 318 -32.87 -21.89 -8.22
N TYR A 319 -31.55 -21.96 -8.03
CA TYR A 319 -30.90 -21.38 -6.85
C TYR A 319 -31.14 -19.87 -6.80
N LYS A 320 -31.82 -19.43 -5.73
CA LYS A 320 -31.94 -18.02 -5.38
C LYS A 320 -30.62 -17.58 -4.76
N VAL A 321 -29.98 -16.59 -5.38
CA VAL A 321 -28.70 -16.06 -4.89
C VAL A 321 -28.94 -14.70 -4.26
N VAL A 322 -28.62 -14.58 -2.98
CA VAL A 322 -28.77 -13.35 -2.19
C VAL A 322 -27.37 -12.79 -1.96
N ASN A 323 -27.19 -11.50 -2.23
CA ASN A 323 -25.98 -10.79 -1.83
C ASN A 323 -26.13 -10.31 -0.38
N GLU A 324 -25.05 -10.38 0.39
CA GLU A 324 -25.09 -10.24 1.84
C GLU A 324 -24.02 -9.27 2.34
N TYR A 325 -24.44 -8.06 2.62
CA TYR A 325 -23.60 -6.96 3.06
C TYR A 325 -23.73 -6.75 4.58
N GLY A 326 -22.87 -5.89 5.14
CA GLY A 326 -23.29 -5.08 6.28
C GLY A 326 -24.36 -4.07 5.88
N ALA A 327 -24.45 -2.91 6.53
CA ALA A 327 -25.26 -1.82 5.99
C ALA A 327 -24.69 -1.30 4.64
N VAL A 328 -25.60 -0.81 3.80
CA VAL A 328 -25.31 -0.26 2.45
C VAL A 328 -25.40 1.27 2.39
N ILE A 329 -25.64 1.91 3.54
CA ILE A 329 -25.86 3.35 3.67
C ILE A 329 -25.27 3.90 4.99
N ASP A 330 -24.19 3.31 5.47
CA ASP A 330 -23.36 3.81 6.57
C ASP A 330 -22.01 4.32 6.03
N ALA A 331 -21.15 4.85 6.93
CA ALA A 331 -19.80 5.24 6.55
C ALA A 331 -18.97 4.02 6.10
N GLN A 332 -19.19 2.87 6.74
CA GLN A 332 -18.53 1.61 6.42
C GLN A 332 -18.88 1.12 4.99
N ALA A 333 -20.06 1.40 4.46
CA ALA A 333 -20.43 1.07 3.08
C ALA A 333 -19.51 1.73 2.03
N ALA A 334 -18.92 2.90 2.31
CA ALA A 334 -17.95 3.52 1.42
C ALA A 334 -16.69 2.65 1.29
N VAL A 335 -16.13 2.22 2.42
CA VAL A 335 -14.89 1.41 2.49
C VAL A 335 -15.11 -0.06 2.15
N ARG A 336 -16.32 -0.61 2.36
CA ARG A 336 -16.73 -1.93 1.86
C ARG A 336 -16.96 -1.96 0.35
N GLY A 337 -17.12 -0.80 -0.30
CA GLY A 337 -17.45 -0.68 -1.72
C GLY A 337 -18.94 -0.83 -2.05
N THR A 338 -19.83 -0.79 -1.06
CA THR A 338 -21.23 -1.28 -1.14
C THR A 338 -22.30 -0.19 -1.25
N ILE A 339 -21.98 1.12 -1.23
CA ILE A 339 -23.01 2.18 -1.38
C ILE A 339 -23.84 2.01 -2.68
N ALA A 340 -23.20 1.70 -3.82
CA ALA A 340 -23.89 1.38 -5.07
C ALA A 340 -24.38 -0.09 -5.13
N PHE A 341 -25.05 -0.56 -4.07
CA PHE A 341 -25.52 -1.96 -3.97
C PHE A 341 -26.54 -2.34 -5.05
N LYS A 342 -27.31 -1.38 -5.58
CA LYS A 342 -28.30 -1.63 -6.63
C LYS A 342 -27.63 -2.11 -7.93
N ASN A 343 -26.42 -1.64 -8.23
CA ASN A 343 -25.55 -2.18 -9.28
C ASN A 343 -25.05 -3.58 -8.92
N LEU A 344 -24.40 -3.76 -7.76
CA LEU A 344 -23.86 -5.07 -7.32
C LEU A 344 -24.93 -6.19 -7.35
N ASP A 345 -26.17 -5.85 -7.00
CA ASP A 345 -27.28 -6.78 -6.89
C ASP A 345 -28.06 -7.01 -8.18
N GLU A 346 -27.68 -6.41 -9.32
CA GLU A 346 -28.37 -6.54 -10.62
C GLU A 346 -28.83 -7.99 -10.90
N ASN A 347 -27.88 -8.94 -10.78
CA ASN A 347 -28.07 -10.37 -11.05
C ASN A 347 -28.54 -11.20 -9.82
N ALA A 348 -28.60 -10.59 -8.63
CA ALA A 348 -29.05 -11.23 -7.40
C ALA A 348 -30.59 -11.31 -7.32
N ASP A 349 -31.12 -12.33 -6.66
CA ASP A 349 -32.56 -12.51 -6.40
C ASP A 349 -33.02 -11.72 -5.16
N GLY A 350 -32.09 -11.39 -4.26
CA GLY A 350 -32.36 -10.63 -3.05
C GLY A 350 -31.13 -9.89 -2.54
N THR A 351 -31.40 -8.91 -1.68
CA THR A 351 -30.41 -8.09 -1.00
C THR A 351 -30.59 -8.26 0.51
N LYS A 352 -29.51 -8.63 1.21
CA LYS A 352 -29.47 -8.75 2.65
C LYS A 352 -28.42 -7.81 3.25
N VAL A 353 -28.78 -7.19 4.38
CA VAL A 353 -27.86 -6.41 5.23
C VAL A 353 -27.73 -7.03 6.62
N HIS A 354 -26.75 -6.55 7.38
CA HIS A 354 -26.61 -6.76 8.82
C HIS A 354 -26.62 -5.41 9.53
N ASN A 355 -27.44 -5.29 10.58
CA ASN A 355 -27.64 -4.07 11.37
C ASN A 355 -27.35 -4.36 12.85
N ASP A 356 -26.74 -3.41 13.55
CA ASP A 356 -26.75 -3.42 15.03
C ASP A 356 -28.17 -3.11 15.56
N PRO A 357 -28.63 -3.73 16.66
CA PRO A 357 -30.02 -3.59 17.13
C PRO A 357 -30.46 -2.17 17.52
N TYR A 358 -29.54 -1.24 17.77
CA TYR A 358 -29.86 0.17 18.06
C TYR A 358 -30.04 1.04 16.81
N TRP A 359 -29.80 0.50 15.61
CA TRP A 359 -29.88 1.26 14.35
C TRP A 359 -31.33 1.48 13.88
N ASN A 360 -31.50 2.35 12.88
CA ASN A 360 -32.81 2.67 12.31
C ASN A 360 -33.22 1.64 11.24
N HIS A 361 -33.75 0.51 11.70
CA HIS A 361 -34.14 -0.64 10.87
C HIS A 361 -35.15 -0.28 9.77
N ARG A 362 -36.11 0.59 10.08
CA ARG A 362 -37.11 1.07 9.11
C ARG A 362 -36.45 1.83 7.95
N PHE A 363 -35.57 2.80 8.26
CA PHE A 363 -34.82 3.57 7.25
C PHE A 363 -33.98 2.67 6.34
N ILE A 364 -33.21 1.75 6.92
CA ILE A 364 -32.32 0.86 6.16
C ILE A 364 -33.14 -0.12 5.30
N THR A 365 -34.25 -0.63 5.82
CA THR A 365 -35.18 -1.48 5.06
C THR A 365 -35.84 -0.69 3.91
N ASP A 366 -36.23 0.56 4.13
CA ASP A 366 -36.75 1.44 3.08
C ASP A 366 -35.70 1.68 1.98
N VAL A 367 -34.45 1.97 2.34
CA VAL A 367 -33.33 2.14 1.38
C VAL A 367 -33.18 0.91 0.48
N ILE A 368 -33.21 -0.30 1.03
CA ILE A 368 -33.09 -1.53 0.24
C ILE A 368 -34.35 -1.73 -0.63
N ARG A 369 -35.54 -1.70 -0.02
CA ARG A 369 -36.84 -1.88 -0.70
C ARG A 369 -37.01 -0.96 -1.91
N SER A 370 -36.69 0.32 -1.74
CA SER A 370 -36.91 1.37 -2.75
C SER A 370 -36.08 1.19 -4.02
N ASN A 371 -34.96 0.48 -3.91
CA ASN A 371 -33.99 0.29 -5.00
C ASN A 371 -33.97 -1.14 -5.54
N ARG A 372 -34.73 -2.06 -4.90
CA ARG A 372 -34.75 -3.51 -5.16
C ARG A 372 -36.19 -4.04 -5.31
N LEU A 373 -37.06 -3.26 -5.98
CA LEU A 373 -38.46 -3.63 -6.25
C LEU A 373 -38.57 -5.03 -6.89
N GLY A 374 -39.58 -5.80 -6.50
CA GLY A 374 -39.74 -7.20 -6.93
C GLY A 374 -38.66 -8.21 -6.50
N LYS A 375 -37.66 -7.83 -5.68
CA LYS A 375 -36.60 -8.72 -5.16
C LYS A 375 -36.86 -9.07 -3.69
N TRP A 376 -36.09 -10.00 -3.14
CA TRP A 376 -36.09 -10.26 -1.69
C TRP A 376 -35.35 -9.16 -0.92
N ILE A 377 -35.93 -8.76 0.21
CA ILE A 377 -35.49 -7.66 1.08
C ILE A 377 -35.27 -8.27 2.45
N MET A 378 -34.03 -8.27 2.92
CA MET A 378 -33.60 -9.15 4.01
C MET A 378 -32.72 -8.41 5.02
N ASN A 379 -32.83 -8.76 6.29
CA ASN A 379 -32.07 -8.12 7.38
C ASN A 379 -31.55 -9.17 8.38
N GLU A 380 -30.57 -8.80 9.20
CA GLU A 380 -29.97 -9.64 10.25
C GLU A 380 -29.78 -8.82 11.53
N THR A 381 -30.04 -9.47 12.67
CA THR A 381 -29.68 -9.00 14.00
C THR A 381 -28.69 -9.97 14.67
N PHE A 382 -27.78 -9.47 15.49
CA PHE A 382 -26.87 -10.30 16.27
C PHE A 382 -27.45 -10.59 17.67
N PHE A 383 -27.50 -11.85 18.10
CA PHE A 383 -27.81 -12.18 19.51
C PHE A 383 -26.58 -11.95 20.37
N SER A 384 -26.72 -11.09 21.38
CA SER A 384 -25.70 -10.89 22.42
C SER A 384 -26.38 -10.80 23.78
N PRO A 385 -25.79 -11.36 24.87
CA PRO A 385 -26.34 -11.28 26.21
C PRO A 385 -26.67 -9.86 26.69
N VAL A 386 -25.98 -8.84 26.15
CA VAL A 386 -26.16 -7.42 26.52
C VAL A 386 -27.36 -6.73 25.88
N TYR A 387 -27.92 -7.28 24.80
CA TYR A 387 -29.17 -6.77 24.19
C TYR A 387 -30.37 -7.34 24.93
N SER A 388 -31.48 -6.60 25.03
CA SER A 388 -32.74 -7.10 25.61
C SER A 388 -33.58 -7.88 24.59
N ASP A 389 -34.46 -8.77 25.07
CA ASP A 389 -35.39 -9.50 24.20
C ASP A 389 -36.30 -8.53 23.43
N ASP A 390 -36.84 -7.50 24.10
CA ASP A 390 -37.69 -6.47 23.47
C ASP A 390 -36.98 -5.73 22.33
N LEU A 391 -35.68 -5.45 22.45
CA LEU A 391 -34.90 -4.77 21.41
C LEU A 391 -34.76 -5.65 20.16
N LEU A 392 -34.49 -6.95 20.35
CA LEU A 392 -34.35 -7.92 19.27
C LEU A 392 -35.70 -8.22 18.62
N ILE A 393 -36.77 -8.39 19.40
CA ILE A 393 -38.15 -8.55 18.91
C ILE A 393 -38.57 -7.31 18.09
N LYS A 394 -38.25 -6.11 18.57
CA LYS A 394 -38.50 -4.85 17.85
C LYS A 394 -37.74 -4.78 16.52
N HIS A 395 -36.48 -5.22 16.44
CA HIS A 395 -35.71 -5.29 15.18
C HIS A 395 -36.44 -6.15 14.15
N PHE A 396 -36.91 -7.35 14.54
CA PHE A 396 -37.74 -8.21 13.68
C PHE A 396 -39.03 -7.50 13.25
N ASP A 397 -39.77 -6.90 14.19
CA ASP A 397 -41.01 -6.19 13.91
C ASP A 397 -40.81 -5.05 12.89
N GLU A 398 -39.86 -4.14 13.12
CA GLU A 398 -39.63 -2.97 12.26
C GLU A 398 -39.16 -3.35 10.85
N CYS A 399 -38.33 -4.39 10.71
CA CYS A 399 -37.95 -4.94 9.41
C CYS A 399 -39.14 -5.55 8.67
N PHE A 400 -39.98 -6.34 9.34
CA PHE A 400 -41.16 -6.95 8.70
C PHE A 400 -42.24 -5.92 8.37
N GLU A 401 -42.39 -4.86 9.18
CA GLU A 401 -43.28 -3.72 8.93
C GLU A 401 -42.86 -2.92 7.69
N ASN A 402 -41.56 -2.64 7.50
CA ASN A 402 -41.06 -1.91 6.33
C ASN A 402 -40.79 -2.78 5.09
N GLY A 403 -41.10 -4.07 5.15
CA GLY A 403 -41.27 -4.91 3.96
C GLY A 403 -40.25 -6.02 3.77
N CYS A 404 -39.44 -6.36 4.78
CA CYS A 404 -38.61 -7.57 4.70
C CYS A 404 -39.47 -8.84 4.51
N ASN A 405 -38.97 -9.76 3.69
CA ASN A 405 -39.53 -11.12 3.56
C ASN A 405 -38.74 -12.14 4.40
N VAL A 406 -37.46 -11.88 4.67
CA VAL A 406 -36.63 -12.67 5.60
C VAL A 406 -35.99 -11.75 6.63
N VAL A 407 -35.99 -12.15 7.90
CA VAL A 407 -35.11 -11.58 8.93
C VAL A 407 -34.44 -12.73 9.65
N THR A 408 -33.12 -12.66 9.85
CA THR A 408 -32.35 -13.67 10.59
C THR A 408 -31.82 -13.12 11.92
N MET A 409 -31.66 -13.99 12.91
CA MET A 409 -30.88 -13.72 14.11
C MET A 409 -29.68 -14.66 14.16
N VAL A 410 -28.48 -14.09 14.26
CA VAL A 410 -27.28 -14.87 14.57
C VAL A 410 -27.33 -15.32 16.02
N ALA A 411 -27.23 -16.64 16.24
CA ALA A 411 -27.00 -17.21 17.56
C ALA A 411 -26.04 -18.40 17.44
N SER A 412 -24.90 -18.34 18.13
CA SER A 412 -23.86 -19.40 18.09
C SER A 412 -23.67 -20.11 19.44
N THR A 413 -24.52 -19.82 20.42
CA THR A 413 -24.56 -20.48 21.72
C THR A 413 -26.00 -20.78 22.07
N LYS A 414 -26.25 -21.93 22.70
CA LYS A 414 -27.55 -22.25 23.27
C LYS A 414 -27.87 -21.28 24.40
N ASP A 415 -29.03 -20.64 24.34
CA ASP A 415 -29.53 -19.72 25.37
C ASP A 415 -31.05 -19.86 25.45
N THR A 416 -31.63 -19.93 26.65
CA THR A 416 -33.09 -20.04 26.84
C THR A 416 -33.85 -18.88 26.23
N ARG A 417 -33.22 -17.70 26.11
CA ARG A 417 -33.79 -16.47 25.52
C ARG A 417 -34.09 -16.59 24.03
N LEU A 418 -33.46 -17.52 23.30
CA LEU A 418 -33.83 -17.79 21.90
C LEU A 418 -35.32 -18.15 21.78
N SER A 419 -35.88 -18.81 22.79
CA SER A 419 -37.29 -19.20 22.81
C SER A 419 -38.24 -18.04 23.15
N SER A 420 -37.85 -17.10 24.03
CA SER A 420 -38.64 -15.89 24.31
C SER A 420 -38.59 -14.86 23.19
N ILE A 421 -37.53 -14.85 22.37
CA ILE A 421 -37.43 -13.99 21.17
C ILE A 421 -38.17 -14.60 19.97
N PHE A 422 -37.88 -15.85 19.59
CA PHE A 422 -38.47 -16.44 18.40
C PHE A 422 -39.98 -16.71 18.52
N GLY A 423 -40.48 -17.09 19.71
CA GLY A 423 -41.90 -17.42 19.91
C GLY A 423 -42.86 -16.28 19.53
N PRO A 424 -42.76 -15.08 20.15
CA PRO A 424 -43.61 -13.93 19.82
C PRO A 424 -43.47 -13.45 18.37
N VAL A 425 -42.24 -13.45 17.82
CA VAL A 425 -41.97 -13.02 16.44
C VAL A 425 -42.59 -14.00 15.44
N ALA A 426 -42.40 -15.31 15.62
CA ALA A 426 -42.98 -16.33 14.77
C ALA A 426 -44.51 -16.32 14.84
N ALA A 427 -45.09 -16.21 16.04
CA ALA A 427 -46.54 -16.12 16.23
C ALA A 427 -47.15 -14.90 15.50
N ARG A 428 -46.46 -13.74 15.48
CA ARG A 428 -46.94 -12.51 14.84
C ARG A 428 -46.76 -12.50 13.32
N TRP A 429 -45.64 -13.00 12.81
CA TRP A 429 -45.24 -12.77 11.42
C TRP A 429 -45.27 -14.00 10.51
N LYS A 430 -45.05 -15.21 11.01
CA LYS A 430 -44.91 -16.43 10.19
C LYS A 430 -46.14 -16.69 9.30
N ASN A 431 -47.33 -16.44 9.83
CA ASN A 431 -48.60 -16.68 9.13
C ASN A 431 -49.18 -15.41 8.48
N ARG A 432 -48.49 -14.27 8.56
CA ARG A 432 -48.92 -13.00 7.95
C ARG A 432 -48.28 -12.86 6.57
N PRO A 433 -49.05 -12.87 5.46
CA PRO A 433 -48.46 -12.83 4.13
C PRO A 433 -47.58 -11.59 3.91
N TRP A 434 -46.51 -11.78 3.16
CA TRP A 434 -45.70 -10.70 2.61
C TRP A 434 -46.41 -10.08 1.41
N SER A 435 -46.27 -8.76 1.27
CA SER A 435 -46.73 -7.99 0.10
C SER A 435 -45.75 -6.85 -0.15
N GLU A 436 -45.62 -6.44 -1.41
CA GLU A 436 -44.74 -5.34 -1.80
C GLU A 436 -45.32 -4.00 -1.29
N LEU A 437 -44.58 -3.32 -0.42
CA LEU A 437 -44.96 -2.01 0.11
C LEU A 437 -44.49 -0.89 -0.81
N ARG A 438 -45.42 0.03 -1.09
CA ARG A 438 -45.19 1.21 -1.93
C ARG A 438 -45.51 2.46 -1.13
N SER A 439 -44.64 3.47 -1.19
CA SER A 439 -44.89 4.77 -0.59
C SER A 439 -45.49 5.77 -1.58
N ASN A 440 -46.19 6.76 -1.04
CA ASN A 440 -46.51 8.00 -1.76
C ASN A 440 -45.48 9.11 -1.47
N ALA A 441 -44.58 8.91 -0.50
CA ALA A 441 -43.45 9.80 -0.20
C ALA A 441 -42.18 9.29 -0.89
N THR A 442 -41.32 10.20 -1.35
CA THR A 442 -40.03 9.86 -1.95
C THR A 442 -38.98 10.86 -1.51
N ILE A 443 -37.79 10.37 -1.21
CA ILE A 443 -36.54 11.15 -1.15
C ILE A 443 -35.51 10.49 -2.08
N SER A 444 -34.60 11.28 -2.66
CA SER A 444 -33.46 10.78 -3.45
C SER A 444 -32.15 11.18 -2.80
N TYR A 445 -31.09 10.40 -3.03
CA TYR A 445 -29.71 10.73 -2.66
C TYR A 445 -28.71 10.16 -3.67
N LYS A 446 -27.53 10.75 -3.77
CA LYS A 446 -26.47 10.32 -4.72
C LYS A 446 -25.35 9.53 -4.05
N VAL A 447 -24.69 8.65 -4.82
CA VAL A 447 -23.46 7.99 -4.35
C VAL A 447 -22.36 9.02 -4.11
N THR A 448 -22.18 9.98 -5.02
CA THR A 448 -21.18 11.06 -4.83
C THR A 448 -21.44 11.89 -3.57
N GLU A 449 -22.70 12.21 -3.27
CA GLU A 449 -23.11 12.98 -2.09
C GLU A 449 -22.75 12.27 -0.78
N VAL A 450 -23.00 10.96 -0.69
CA VAL A 450 -22.64 10.15 0.49
C VAL A 450 -21.13 9.98 0.62
N LEU A 451 -20.41 9.83 -0.50
CA LEU A 451 -18.94 9.78 -0.54
C LEU A 451 -18.30 11.11 -0.13
N ASP A 452 -18.90 12.25 -0.48
CA ASP A 452 -18.42 13.57 -0.08
C ASP A 452 -18.70 13.88 1.40
N SER A 453 -19.80 13.35 1.96
CA SER A 453 -20.33 13.74 3.27
C SER A 453 -20.52 12.55 4.22
N THR A 454 -21.75 12.28 4.65
CA THR A 454 -22.21 11.10 5.41
C THR A 454 -23.70 10.88 5.11
N SER A 455 -24.18 9.65 5.22
CA SER A 455 -25.60 9.31 5.07
C SER A 455 -26.53 9.93 6.10
N THR A 456 -26.00 10.55 7.16
CA THR A 456 -26.76 11.22 8.22
C THR A 456 -27.73 12.28 7.69
N MET A 457 -27.43 12.93 6.55
CA MET A 457 -28.36 13.87 5.92
C MET A 457 -29.58 13.17 5.31
N VAL A 458 -29.38 12.01 4.67
CA VAL A 458 -30.44 11.18 4.08
C VAL A 458 -31.35 10.62 5.18
N GLU A 459 -30.76 10.12 6.27
CA GLU A 459 -31.56 9.67 7.42
C GLU A 459 -32.31 10.83 8.09
N LYS A 460 -31.67 12.00 8.25
CA LYS A 460 -32.33 13.19 8.80
C LYS A 460 -33.53 13.63 7.94
N ALA A 461 -33.44 13.53 6.61
CA ALA A 461 -34.55 13.78 5.69
C ALA A 461 -35.65 12.71 5.77
N TRP A 462 -35.30 11.43 5.94
CA TRP A 462 -36.26 10.36 6.20
C TRP A 462 -37.01 10.58 7.52
N ARG A 463 -36.30 11.00 8.59
CA ARG A 463 -36.86 11.24 9.93
C ARG A 463 -37.84 12.41 10.05
N THR A 464 -38.01 13.26 9.03
CA THR A 464 -39.05 14.31 9.05
C THR A 464 -40.47 13.78 8.75
N HIS A 465 -40.57 12.55 8.25
CA HIS A 465 -41.82 11.95 7.78
C HIS A 465 -42.51 11.10 8.87
N PRO A 466 -43.86 11.10 8.98
CA PRO A 466 -44.60 10.37 10.02
C PRO A 466 -44.37 8.85 10.03
N GLN A 467 -43.74 8.36 11.09
CA GLN A 467 -43.51 6.93 11.32
C GLN A 467 -44.76 6.27 11.94
N PRO A 468 -45.06 4.98 11.63
CA PRO A 468 -44.26 4.03 10.87
C PRO A 468 -44.62 3.92 9.37
N SER A 469 -44.87 5.04 8.67
CA SER A 469 -45.15 5.00 7.22
C SER A 469 -43.85 4.74 6.43
N PRO A 470 -43.80 3.73 5.54
CA PRO A 470 -42.63 3.49 4.69
C PRO A 470 -42.45 4.62 3.66
N ILE A 471 -41.20 4.91 3.29
CA ILE A 471 -40.81 6.01 2.39
C ILE A 471 -39.95 5.46 1.25
N ASP A 472 -40.13 5.93 0.02
CA ASP A 472 -39.28 5.50 -1.09
C ASP A 472 -37.96 6.30 -1.11
N VAL A 473 -36.89 5.70 -0.58
CA VAL A 473 -35.54 6.29 -0.45
C VAL A 473 -34.66 5.85 -1.63
N LYS A 474 -34.65 6.65 -2.70
CA LYS A 474 -34.07 6.30 -4.01
C LYS A 474 -32.58 6.61 -4.09
N LEU A 475 -31.81 5.65 -4.57
CA LEU A 475 -30.37 5.71 -4.77
C LEU A 475 -30.06 6.03 -6.24
N GLU A 476 -29.45 7.20 -6.45
CA GLU A 476 -28.88 7.62 -7.73
C GLU A 476 -27.39 7.22 -7.79
N GLU A 477 -27.08 6.20 -8.59
CA GLU A 477 -25.73 5.65 -8.77
C GLU A 477 -24.94 6.49 -9.79
N ASP A 478 -24.91 7.79 -9.56
CA ASP A 478 -24.44 8.82 -10.48
C ASP A 478 -22.96 8.67 -10.88
N ILE A 479 -22.12 8.19 -9.95
CA ILE A 479 -20.71 7.83 -10.20
C ILE A 479 -20.51 6.73 -11.25
N LEU A 480 -21.55 5.93 -11.55
CA LEU A 480 -21.52 4.89 -12.58
C LEU A 480 -21.98 5.40 -13.97
N GLY A 481 -22.56 6.61 -14.04
CA GLY A 481 -23.18 7.15 -15.24
C GLY A 481 -22.23 7.91 -16.17
N GLU A 482 -22.67 8.13 -17.41
CA GLU A 482 -21.89 8.85 -18.44
C GLU A 482 -21.54 10.29 -17.99
N ASP A 483 -22.41 10.97 -17.23
CA ASP A 483 -22.15 12.33 -16.73
C ASP A 483 -20.93 12.42 -15.79
N TYR A 484 -20.59 11.36 -15.05
CA TYR A 484 -19.37 11.31 -14.23
C TYR A 484 -18.09 11.28 -15.10
N TRP A 485 -18.20 10.77 -16.33
CA TRP A 485 -17.12 10.62 -17.30
C TRP A 485 -17.09 11.73 -18.36
N ARG A 486 -18.18 12.48 -18.54
CA ARG A 486 -18.36 13.52 -19.56
C ARG A 486 -17.24 14.57 -19.57
N ILE A 487 -16.62 14.83 -18.41
CA ILE A 487 -15.48 15.75 -18.28
C ILE A 487 -14.23 15.28 -19.05
N LEU A 488 -14.04 13.96 -19.27
CA LEU A 488 -12.91 13.42 -20.04
C LEU A 488 -13.11 13.53 -21.56
N ALA A 489 -14.37 13.72 -21.99
CA ALA A 489 -14.75 13.89 -23.40
C ALA A 489 -14.78 15.36 -23.85
N ALA A 490 -14.47 16.30 -22.94
CA ALA A 490 -14.20 17.68 -23.28
C ALA A 490 -12.68 17.86 -23.47
N ASN A 491 -12.29 18.52 -24.56
CA ASN A 491 -10.92 18.99 -24.76
C ASN A 491 -10.74 20.35 -24.07
N VAL A 492 -9.63 20.57 -23.36
CA VAL A 492 -9.30 21.89 -22.80
C VAL A 492 -8.44 22.64 -23.79
N TYR A 493 -8.97 23.74 -24.32
CA TYR A 493 -8.31 24.48 -25.40
C TYR A 493 -6.89 24.94 -25.00
N PRO A 494 -5.90 24.87 -25.90
CA PRO A 494 -4.54 25.28 -25.64
C PRO A 494 -4.49 26.78 -25.36
N VAL A 495 -3.53 27.19 -24.53
CA VAL A 495 -3.38 28.57 -24.08
C VAL A 495 -1.99 29.12 -24.42
N VAL A 496 -1.92 30.43 -24.66
CA VAL A 496 -0.64 31.14 -24.76
C VAL A 496 -0.09 31.30 -23.34
N ALA A 497 0.88 30.47 -22.96
CA ALA A 497 1.48 30.52 -21.63
C ALA A 497 2.53 31.63 -21.53
N ASN A 498 3.41 31.74 -22.53
CA ASN A 498 4.45 32.77 -22.58
C ASN A 498 4.38 33.50 -23.93
N PRO A 499 3.61 34.61 -24.05
CA PRO A 499 3.53 35.35 -25.30
C PRO A 499 4.92 35.87 -25.71
N ILE A 500 5.21 35.78 -27.01
CA ILE A 500 6.45 36.28 -27.59
C ILE A 500 6.41 37.81 -27.54
N ILE A 501 7.38 38.43 -26.88
CA ILE A 501 7.60 39.88 -26.97
C ILE A 501 8.15 40.26 -28.36
N ASP A 502 7.91 41.50 -28.76
CA ASP A 502 8.47 42.10 -29.97
C ASP A 502 9.97 41.81 -30.13
N ARG A 503 10.36 41.55 -31.39
CA ARG A 503 11.75 41.36 -31.82
C ARG A 503 12.23 42.55 -32.61
N ALA A 504 13.54 42.75 -32.61
CA ALA A 504 14.23 43.71 -33.45
C ALA A 504 15.42 43.04 -34.17
N THR A 505 15.95 43.68 -35.20
CA THR A 505 17.17 43.23 -35.88
C THR A 505 17.81 44.35 -36.70
N LYS A 506 19.12 44.26 -36.89
CA LYS A 506 19.94 45.25 -37.63
C LYS A 506 19.97 44.86 -39.13
N PRO A 507 19.79 45.81 -40.08
CA PRO A 507 19.63 45.50 -41.51
C PRO A 507 20.86 44.84 -42.16
N LYS A 508 20.65 44.18 -43.31
CA LYS A 508 21.68 43.41 -44.05
C LYS A 508 22.36 42.28 -43.24
N LYS A 509 21.70 41.75 -42.20
CA LYS A 509 22.17 40.60 -41.40
C LYS A 509 21.41 39.32 -41.73
N THR A 510 21.94 38.17 -41.33
CA THR A 510 21.18 36.91 -41.26
C THR A 510 20.37 36.93 -39.96
N TYR A 511 19.08 36.60 -40.04
CA TYR A 511 18.19 36.48 -38.89
C TYR A 511 17.91 35.00 -38.59
N SER A 512 17.92 34.64 -37.31
CA SER A 512 17.56 33.31 -36.81
C SER A 512 16.94 33.44 -35.42
N TYR A 513 15.71 32.97 -35.24
CA TYR A 513 14.99 33.03 -33.97
C TYR A 513 14.17 31.74 -33.75
N THR A 514 14.59 30.92 -32.78
CA THR A 514 13.84 29.73 -32.35
C THR A 514 12.83 30.11 -31.28
N LEU A 515 11.59 29.64 -31.42
CA LEU A 515 10.53 29.85 -30.45
C LEU A 515 10.86 29.15 -29.12
N PRO A 516 10.57 29.80 -27.97
CA PRO A 516 10.51 29.11 -26.69
C PRO A 516 9.52 27.93 -26.74
N LYS A 517 9.84 26.83 -26.06
CA LYS A 517 8.98 25.62 -26.05
C LYS A 517 7.67 25.80 -25.29
N ASP A 518 7.60 26.85 -24.49
CA ASP A 518 6.56 27.21 -23.54
C ASP A 518 5.71 28.42 -24.00
N VAL A 519 5.79 28.82 -25.27
CA VAL A 519 4.89 29.86 -25.84
C VAL A 519 3.43 29.43 -25.75
N PHE A 520 3.17 28.15 -26.06
CA PHE A 520 1.87 27.52 -25.99
C PHE A 520 1.94 26.31 -25.07
N ILE A 521 0.90 26.09 -24.27
CA ILE A 521 0.70 24.83 -23.54
C ILE A 521 -0.71 24.33 -23.77
N ASP A 522 -0.86 23.02 -23.67
CA ASP A 522 -2.14 22.34 -23.56
C ASP A 522 -2.31 21.89 -22.09
N PRO A 523 -3.41 22.23 -21.41
CA PRO A 523 -3.67 21.79 -20.03
C PRO A 523 -3.96 20.28 -19.86
N ASP A 524 -4.47 19.58 -20.88
CA ASP A 524 -4.90 18.17 -20.75
C ASP A 524 -4.45 17.21 -21.89
N GLY A 525 -3.94 17.74 -23.01
CA GLY A 525 -3.26 17.04 -24.11
C GLY A 525 -1.82 17.55 -24.39
N GLU A 526 -1.42 17.64 -25.66
CA GLU A 526 -0.10 18.16 -26.11
C GLU A 526 -0.21 19.08 -27.35
N ILE A 527 0.71 20.06 -27.49
CA ILE A 527 0.80 20.90 -28.70
C ILE A 527 1.53 20.14 -29.82
N VAL A 528 0.79 19.67 -30.83
CA VAL A 528 1.35 18.86 -31.94
C VAL A 528 1.83 19.68 -33.13
N THR A 529 1.35 20.90 -33.32
CA THR A 529 1.71 21.73 -34.49
C THR A 529 1.70 23.20 -34.15
N ILE A 530 2.70 23.93 -34.67
CA ILE A 530 2.75 25.39 -34.67
C ILE A 530 2.98 25.87 -36.11
N GLU A 531 2.23 26.87 -36.54
CA GLU A 531 2.29 27.47 -37.87
C GLU A 531 2.47 28.98 -37.78
N ALA A 532 3.16 29.58 -38.77
CA ALA A 532 3.22 31.03 -38.95
C ALA A 532 2.24 31.45 -40.06
N LEU A 533 1.08 31.97 -39.66
CA LEU A 533 0.00 32.42 -40.56
C LEU A 533 0.33 33.74 -41.25
N GLU A 534 1.04 34.62 -40.54
CA GLU A 534 1.44 35.95 -41.01
C GLU A 534 2.94 36.11 -40.72
N LYS A 535 3.72 36.50 -41.74
CA LYS A 535 5.16 36.78 -41.66
C LYS A 535 5.63 37.51 -42.93
N PRO A 536 6.71 38.32 -42.88
CA PRO A 536 7.25 38.96 -44.09
C PRO A 536 7.85 37.92 -45.06
N GLN A 537 7.87 38.25 -46.37
CA GLN A 537 8.28 37.30 -47.42
C GLN A 537 9.73 36.80 -47.31
N TRP A 538 10.64 37.63 -46.78
CA TRP A 538 12.05 37.29 -46.61
C TRP A 538 12.31 36.31 -45.44
N LEU A 539 11.29 36.02 -44.63
CA LEU A 539 11.38 35.19 -43.44
C LEU A 539 10.68 33.84 -43.66
N THR A 540 11.40 32.75 -43.41
CA THR A 540 10.89 31.36 -43.42
C THR A 540 10.60 30.91 -41.99
N PHE A 541 9.66 29.99 -41.81
CA PHE A 541 9.38 29.33 -40.54
C PHE A 541 9.40 27.82 -40.73
N SER A 542 10.16 27.08 -39.93
CA SER A 542 10.25 25.61 -39.97
C SER A 542 10.71 25.09 -38.61
N ASN A 543 10.14 23.97 -38.14
CA ASN A 543 10.50 23.31 -36.89
C ASN A 543 10.64 24.27 -35.69
N GLY A 544 9.66 25.17 -35.52
CA GLY A 544 9.67 26.16 -34.44
C GLY A 544 10.73 27.26 -34.58
N THR A 545 11.39 27.41 -35.73
CA THR A 545 12.45 28.42 -35.95
C THR A 545 12.15 29.30 -37.15
N PHE A 546 12.29 30.61 -36.96
CA PHE A 546 12.27 31.63 -38.00
C PHE A 546 13.69 31.88 -38.54
N THR A 547 13.87 31.89 -39.86
CA THR A 547 15.17 32.19 -40.50
C THR A 547 15.01 33.05 -41.75
N GLY A 548 16.01 33.90 -42.06
CA GLY A 548 16.00 34.71 -43.28
C GLY A 548 17.17 35.69 -43.39
N THR A 549 17.18 36.48 -44.46
CA THR A 549 18.14 37.59 -44.66
C THR A 549 17.40 38.91 -44.53
N VAL A 550 17.82 39.76 -43.59
CA VAL A 550 17.16 41.02 -43.27
C VAL A 550 17.36 42.03 -44.40
N PRO A 551 16.28 42.62 -44.96
CA PRO A 551 16.39 43.64 -46.00
C PRO A 551 17.00 44.95 -45.48
N ASP A 552 17.31 45.87 -46.38
CA ASP A 552 17.90 47.17 -46.04
C ASP A 552 16.88 48.23 -45.59
N GLN A 553 15.59 47.97 -45.85
CA GLN A 553 14.50 48.88 -45.50
C GLN A 553 14.14 48.74 -44.01
N LEU A 554 14.26 49.84 -43.27
CA LEU A 554 13.74 49.96 -41.91
C LEU A 554 12.21 49.91 -41.92
N GLY A 555 11.63 49.35 -40.85
CA GLY A 555 10.18 49.20 -40.71
C GLY A 555 9.82 48.11 -39.70
N GLU A 556 8.54 47.78 -39.62
CA GLU A 556 8.04 46.69 -38.78
C GLU A 556 7.17 45.71 -39.57
N SER A 557 7.07 44.48 -39.09
CA SER A 557 6.25 43.43 -39.68
C SER A 557 5.61 42.61 -38.58
N LYS A 558 4.29 42.46 -38.62
CA LYS A 558 3.58 41.57 -37.70
C LYS A 558 3.86 40.12 -38.07
N ILE A 559 4.04 39.29 -37.04
CA ILE A 559 4.13 37.83 -37.14
C ILE A 559 3.00 37.25 -36.31
N THR A 560 2.14 36.44 -36.93
CA THR A 560 1.02 35.75 -36.26
C THR A 560 1.23 34.25 -36.31
N LEU A 561 1.22 33.62 -35.14
CA LEU A 561 1.36 32.18 -34.95
C LEU A 561 0.02 31.55 -34.60
N ARG A 562 -0.17 30.30 -35.05
CA ARG A 562 -1.23 29.39 -34.58
C ARG A 562 -0.60 28.13 -34.01
N ALA A 563 -1.02 27.74 -32.81
CA ALA A 563 -0.80 26.40 -32.27
C ALA A 563 -2.05 25.55 -32.43
N ILE A 564 -1.85 24.23 -32.55
CA ILE A 564 -2.88 23.20 -32.65
C ILE A 564 -2.52 22.10 -31.65
N ASP A 565 -3.49 21.66 -30.85
CA ASP A 565 -3.36 20.57 -29.88
C ASP A 565 -3.58 19.17 -30.50
N ASP A 566 -3.48 18.13 -29.67
CA ASP A 566 -3.63 16.73 -30.06
C ASP A 566 -5.09 16.21 -30.10
N GLU A 567 -6.08 17.11 -30.02
CA GLU A 567 -7.50 16.87 -30.32
C GLU A 567 -8.07 17.81 -31.42
N GLY A 568 -7.25 18.74 -31.93
CA GLY A 568 -7.55 19.65 -33.04
C GLY A 568 -8.04 21.05 -32.66
N ALA A 569 -8.08 21.45 -31.38
CA ALA A 569 -8.37 22.84 -31.02
C ALA A 569 -7.14 23.74 -31.16
N THR A 570 -7.34 25.05 -31.29
CA THR A 570 -6.30 25.98 -31.73
C THR A 570 -6.28 27.28 -30.94
N VAL A 571 -5.09 27.83 -30.74
CA VAL A 571 -4.87 29.15 -30.14
C VAL A 571 -3.89 29.97 -30.99
N GLN A 572 -3.97 31.30 -30.93
CA GLN A 572 -3.13 32.19 -31.70
C GLN A 572 -2.45 33.25 -30.82
N THR A 573 -1.28 33.71 -31.26
CA THR A 573 -0.58 34.87 -30.67
C THR A 573 0.17 35.63 -31.76
N SER A 574 0.54 36.88 -31.51
CA SER A 574 1.29 37.68 -32.49
C SER A 574 2.23 38.69 -31.85
N PHE A 575 3.37 38.93 -32.49
CA PHE A 575 4.40 39.89 -32.08
C PHE A 575 4.89 40.70 -33.30
N LEU A 576 5.55 41.84 -33.08
CA LEU A 576 6.17 42.62 -34.14
C LEU A 576 7.65 42.25 -34.30
N LEU A 577 8.14 42.22 -35.53
CA LEU A 577 9.55 42.16 -35.88
C LEU A 577 9.96 43.49 -36.53
N LYS A 578 10.89 44.21 -35.89
CA LYS A 578 11.33 45.57 -36.25
C LYS A 578 12.73 45.55 -36.85
N ILE A 579 12.96 46.31 -37.93
CA ILE A 579 14.28 46.48 -38.55
C ILE A 579 14.79 47.88 -38.18
N VAL A 580 15.87 47.95 -37.40
CA VAL A 580 16.35 49.16 -36.71
C VAL A 580 17.88 49.31 -36.76
N ASN A 581 18.35 50.55 -36.65
CA ASN A 581 19.79 50.88 -36.64
C ASN A 581 20.33 51.26 -35.25
N VAL A 582 19.54 51.12 -34.19
CA VAL A 582 19.92 51.43 -32.80
C VAL A 582 19.57 50.24 -31.90
N ASN A 583 20.47 49.92 -30.97
CA ASN A 583 20.26 48.83 -30.02
C ASN A 583 18.99 49.06 -29.20
N GLN A 584 18.14 48.05 -29.10
CA GLN A 584 17.04 48.03 -28.14
C GLN A 584 17.58 47.62 -26.78
N LYS A 585 17.14 48.28 -25.71
CA LYS A 585 17.50 47.85 -24.36
C LYS A 585 16.88 46.47 -24.07
N PRO A 586 17.47 45.69 -23.15
CA PRO A 586 16.81 44.52 -22.59
C PRO A 586 15.41 44.88 -22.08
N VAL A 587 14.52 43.90 -22.08
CA VAL A 587 13.24 44.00 -21.38
C VAL A 587 13.09 42.89 -20.35
N VAL A 588 12.22 43.12 -19.37
CA VAL A 588 11.83 42.09 -18.40
C VAL A 588 10.93 41.09 -19.12
N LYS A 589 11.43 39.89 -19.40
CA LYS A 589 10.69 38.79 -20.05
C LYS A 589 9.64 38.21 -19.12
N ARG A 590 10.00 38.09 -17.83
CA ARG A 590 9.14 37.69 -16.72
C ARG A 590 9.61 38.38 -15.44
N THR A 591 8.69 38.61 -14.52
CA THR A 591 9.05 38.86 -13.12
C THR A 591 9.21 37.52 -12.38
N LEU A 592 9.90 37.51 -11.25
CA LEU A 592 9.65 36.49 -10.23
C LEU A 592 8.44 36.95 -9.39
N PRO A 593 7.63 36.03 -8.83
CA PRO A 593 6.55 36.41 -7.92
C PRO A 593 7.11 36.92 -6.58
N ASP A 594 6.31 37.72 -5.86
CA ASP A 594 6.54 37.91 -4.43
C ASP A 594 6.29 36.56 -3.73
N PHE A 595 7.25 36.11 -2.92
CA PHE A 595 7.17 34.86 -2.17
C PHE A 595 6.71 35.12 -0.73
N GLU A 596 5.67 34.42 -0.29
CA GLU A 596 5.35 34.27 1.13
C GLU A 596 5.75 32.86 1.60
N SER A 597 6.41 32.78 2.75
CA SER A 597 6.82 31.52 3.39
C SER A 597 6.88 31.72 4.91
N SER A 598 7.22 30.68 5.67
CA SER A 598 7.53 30.77 7.10
C SER A 598 8.99 30.39 7.38
N LEU A 599 9.46 30.61 8.61
CA LEU A 599 10.83 30.26 8.99
C LEU A 599 11.11 28.76 8.75
N ASN A 600 12.34 28.43 8.36
CA ASN A 600 12.78 27.05 8.07
C ASN A 600 11.97 26.31 6.97
N GLN A 601 11.13 27.00 6.18
CA GLN A 601 10.43 26.42 5.02
C GLN A 601 11.13 26.82 3.72
N THR A 602 11.73 25.84 3.03
CA THR A 602 12.48 26.05 1.79
C THR A 602 11.60 26.64 0.69
N ILE A 603 11.96 27.83 0.22
CA ILE A 603 11.51 28.35 -1.07
C ILE A 603 12.48 27.78 -2.11
N SER A 604 11.98 26.96 -3.05
CA SER A 604 12.68 26.58 -4.26
C SER A 604 11.80 27.00 -5.44
N TYR A 605 12.28 27.97 -6.21
CA TYR A 605 11.60 28.49 -7.39
C TYR A 605 12.47 28.20 -8.63
N PRO A 606 12.17 27.14 -9.41
CA PRO A 606 12.86 26.88 -10.66
C PRO A 606 12.53 28.00 -11.66
N ILE A 607 13.56 28.72 -12.09
CA ILE A 607 13.46 29.80 -13.08
C ILE A 607 13.37 29.13 -14.45
N GLN A 608 12.17 29.10 -15.02
CA GLN A 608 11.85 28.35 -16.26
C GLN A 608 12.31 29.07 -17.53
N GLY A 609 13.61 29.29 -17.65
CA GLY A 609 14.22 30.08 -18.72
C GLY A 609 14.33 31.58 -18.38
N ASP A 610 14.72 32.38 -19.37
CA ASP A 610 15.33 33.68 -19.11
C ASP A 610 14.41 34.69 -18.42
N ILE A 611 14.97 35.50 -17.51
CA ILE A 611 14.25 36.56 -16.79
C ILE A 611 14.21 37.85 -17.61
N PHE A 612 15.28 38.11 -18.34
CA PHE A 612 15.44 39.21 -19.26
C PHE A 612 15.53 38.66 -20.68
N ASP A 613 15.13 39.46 -21.65
CA ASP A 613 15.19 39.12 -23.05
C ASP A 613 15.64 40.35 -23.84
N ASP A 614 16.31 40.11 -24.95
CA ASP A 614 16.90 41.13 -25.78
C ASP A 614 16.17 41.14 -27.13
N PRO A 615 15.62 42.29 -27.57
CA PRO A 615 14.98 42.36 -28.86
C PRO A 615 15.94 42.14 -30.05
N ASP A 616 17.22 42.59 -30.01
CA ASP A 616 18.16 42.49 -31.14
C ASP A 616 19.61 42.01 -30.83
N GLY A 617 19.96 41.80 -29.57
CA GLY A 617 21.25 41.26 -29.09
C GLY A 617 21.10 40.00 -28.21
N VAL A 618 21.95 39.87 -27.18
CA VAL A 618 21.91 38.78 -26.17
C VAL A 618 22.21 39.26 -24.75
N ILE A 619 21.48 38.72 -23.75
CA ILE A 619 21.73 39.00 -22.34
C ILE A 619 23.04 38.34 -21.87
N VAL A 620 24.13 39.13 -21.74
CA VAL A 620 25.46 38.64 -21.34
C VAL A 620 25.60 38.43 -19.83
N ARG A 621 24.84 39.14 -18.98
CA ARG A 621 24.76 38.84 -17.55
C ARG A 621 23.42 39.19 -16.91
N THR A 622 23.04 38.40 -15.91
CA THR A 622 22.00 38.75 -14.93
C THR A 622 22.63 38.83 -13.54
N GLN A 623 22.35 39.90 -12.80
CA GLN A 623 22.87 40.17 -11.46
C GLN A 623 21.72 40.29 -10.46
N ALA A 624 21.85 39.66 -9.28
CA ALA A 624 20.94 39.84 -8.16
C ALA A 624 21.52 40.80 -7.11
N ILE A 625 20.66 41.60 -6.50
CA ILE A 625 20.97 42.66 -5.53
C ILE A 625 19.98 42.51 -4.37
N GLY A 626 20.47 42.61 -3.12
CA GLY A 626 19.62 42.55 -1.93
C GLY A 626 19.39 41.15 -1.33
N LEU A 627 20.06 40.11 -1.85
CA LEU A 627 20.06 38.76 -1.27
C LEU A 627 20.51 38.74 0.20
N ARG A 628 20.12 37.69 0.93
CA ARG A 628 20.61 37.37 2.29
C ARG A 628 21.51 36.13 2.25
N PRO A 629 22.32 35.84 3.30
CA PRO A 629 23.18 34.65 3.34
C PRO A 629 22.44 33.31 3.18
N TRP A 630 21.15 33.30 3.47
CA TRP A 630 20.24 32.16 3.33
C TRP A 630 19.44 32.15 2.01
N MET A 631 19.77 33.05 1.06
CA MET A 631 19.22 33.10 -0.30
C MET A 631 20.31 32.80 -1.33
N SER A 632 19.93 32.12 -2.40
CA SER A 632 20.75 31.85 -3.58
C SER A 632 19.97 32.22 -4.84
N PHE A 633 20.68 32.73 -5.84
CA PHE A 633 20.13 33.05 -7.16
C PHE A 633 21.13 32.66 -8.24
N ASN A 634 20.64 31.92 -9.24
CA ASN A 634 21.37 31.60 -10.46
C ASN A 634 20.40 31.58 -11.65
N SER A 635 20.88 31.31 -12.86
CA SER A 635 20.04 31.34 -14.08
C SER A 635 18.97 30.25 -14.17
N LYS A 636 18.94 29.27 -13.25
CA LYS A 636 17.98 28.15 -13.22
C LYS A 636 17.10 28.11 -11.98
N GLU A 637 17.49 28.79 -10.89
CA GLU A 637 16.76 28.73 -9.61
C GLU A 637 16.97 30.00 -8.78
N PHE A 638 15.89 30.47 -8.15
CA PHE A 638 15.96 31.22 -6.91
C PHE A 638 15.60 30.27 -5.76
N SER A 639 16.51 30.07 -4.82
CA SER A 639 16.29 29.24 -3.64
C SER A 639 16.58 30.01 -2.36
N ALA A 640 15.78 29.79 -1.32
CA ALA A 640 15.96 30.44 -0.03
C ALA A 640 15.50 29.52 1.10
N TYR A 641 16.24 29.52 2.21
CA TYR A 641 15.89 28.79 3.43
C TYR A 641 15.78 29.78 4.61
N PRO A 642 14.60 30.39 4.83
CA PRO A 642 14.47 31.54 5.73
C PRO A 642 14.99 31.28 7.15
N GLN A 643 15.91 32.14 7.60
CA GLN A 643 16.51 32.13 8.95
C GLN A 643 16.09 33.31 9.82
N GLU A 644 15.39 34.30 9.25
CA GLU A 644 14.94 35.52 9.93
C GLU A 644 13.52 35.89 9.47
N GLN A 645 12.69 36.39 10.38
CA GLN A 645 11.37 36.94 10.05
C GLN A 645 11.50 38.36 9.45
N GLY A 646 10.58 38.76 8.59
CA GLY A 646 10.58 40.09 7.96
C GLY A 646 10.05 40.12 6.54
N THR A 647 10.34 41.20 5.82
CA THR A 647 10.07 41.32 4.37
C THR A 647 11.30 41.89 3.67
N PHE A 648 11.86 41.11 2.75
CA PHE A 648 13.12 41.38 2.08
C PHE A 648 12.83 41.65 0.60
N THR A 649 13.42 42.69 0.01
CA THR A 649 13.27 42.99 -1.43
C THR A 649 14.55 42.63 -2.17
N ILE A 650 14.41 41.88 -3.26
CA ILE A 650 15.50 41.44 -4.13
C ILE A 650 15.28 42.10 -5.50
N THR A 651 16.31 42.76 -6.02
CA THR A 651 16.32 43.34 -7.37
C THR A 651 17.20 42.49 -8.28
N LEU A 652 16.70 42.18 -9.47
CA LEU A 652 17.41 41.50 -10.54
C LEU A 652 17.68 42.51 -11.66
N ARG A 653 18.86 42.44 -12.28
CA ARG A 653 19.29 43.30 -13.38
C ARG A 653 19.86 42.48 -14.52
N GLY A 654 19.25 42.53 -15.71
CA GLY A 654 19.74 41.89 -16.93
C GLY A 654 20.39 42.91 -17.87
N ILE A 655 21.46 42.51 -18.55
CA ILE A 655 22.37 43.39 -19.28
C ILE A 655 22.76 42.72 -20.60
N ASP A 656 22.69 43.46 -21.72
CA ASP A 656 23.00 43.01 -23.08
C ASP A 656 24.50 43.13 -23.46
N ASP A 657 24.84 42.68 -24.68
CA ASP A 657 26.19 42.80 -25.25
C ASP A 657 26.58 44.25 -25.62
N ASP A 658 25.61 45.14 -25.86
CA ASP A 658 25.82 46.60 -26.03
C ASP A 658 25.84 47.38 -24.68
N SER A 659 25.84 46.67 -23.53
CA SER A 659 25.90 47.17 -22.14
C SER A 659 24.74 48.04 -21.62
N ALA A 660 23.60 48.07 -22.30
CA ALA A 660 22.33 48.55 -21.74
C ALA A 660 21.70 47.52 -20.79
N TYR A 661 20.70 47.93 -20.00
CA TYR A 661 20.12 47.09 -18.96
C TYR A 661 18.63 47.35 -18.69
N ALA A 662 17.99 46.34 -18.08
CA ALA A 662 16.67 46.44 -17.45
C ALA A 662 16.70 45.80 -16.06
N GLU A 663 15.70 46.13 -15.23
CA GLU A 663 15.59 45.65 -13.85
C GLU A 663 14.16 45.20 -13.52
N THR A 664 14.06 44.23 -12.61
CA THR A 664 12.79 43.84 -11.95
C THR A 664 13.06 43.52 -10.49
N SER A 665 12.06 43.63 -9.62
CA SER A 665 12.20 43.31 -8.19
C SER A 665 11.05 42.45 -7.70
N PHE A 666 11.34 41.57 -6.74
CA PHE A 666 10.37 40.76 -6.02
C PHE A 666 10.67 40.77 -4.52
N LYS A 667 9.71 40.38 -3.69
CA LYS A 667 9.84 40.29 -2.24
C LYS A 667 9.86 38.86 -1.75
N VAL A 668 10.46 38.67 -0.59
CA VAL A 668 10.33 37.47 0.24
C VAL A 668 9.81 37.93 1.60
N LYS A 669 8.55 37.59 1.91
CA LYS A 669 7.88 37.90 3.19
C LYS A 669 7.77 36.64 4.02
N ILE A 670 8.33 36.69 5.23
CA ILE A 670 8.38 35.57 6.16
C ILE A 670 7.31 35.77 7.21
N LEU A 671 6.26 34.95 7.14
CA LEU A 671 5.11 34.95 8.03
C LEU A 671 5.42 34.18 9.31
N ASN A 672 5.09 34.79 10.45
CA ASN A 672 4.87 34.07 11.70
C ASN A 672 3.61 33.20 11.54
N ARG A 673 3.62 31.98 12.08
CA ARG A 673 2.39 31.18 12.25
C ARG A 673 2.13 31.00 13.73
N SER A 674 0.89 31.27 14.14
CA SER A 674 0.46 31.07 15.52
C SER A 674 0.76 29.63 16.00
N PRO A 675 1.12 29.46 17.29
CA PRO A 675 1.41 28.15 17.84
C PRO A 675 0.20 27.21 17.76
N ILE A 676 0.43 25.90 17.83
CA ILE A 676 -0.64 24.90 17.72
C ILE A 676 -0.72 24.00 18.94
N VAL A 677 -1.95 23.57 19.27
CA VAL A 677 -2.23 22.59 20.33
C VAL A 677 -1.96 21.19 19.78
N LYS A 678 -0.85 20.58 20.20
CA LYS A 678 -0.45 19.21 19.87
C LYS A 678 -1.36 18.17 20.55
N GLN A 679 -1.83 18.47 21.77
CA GLN A 679 -2.62 17.56 22.60
C GLN A 679 -3.60 18.35 23.47
N LEU A 680 -4.85 17.88 23.56
CA LEU A 680 -5.83 18.43 24.50
C LEU A 680 -5.50 17.99 25.93
N LEU A 681 -5.76 18.86 26.90
CA LEU A 681 -5.59 18.54 28.31
C LEU A 681 -6.74 17.61 28.79
N PRO A 682 -6.45 16.59 29.61
CA PRO A 682 -7.48 15.72 30.16
C PRO A 682 -8.39 16.48 31.13
N GLU A 683 -9.62 15.99 31.34
CA GLU A 683 -10.44 16.47 32.46
C GLU A 683 -9.89 15.88 33.77
N LYS A 684 -9.50 16.72 34.74
CA LYS A 684 -9.05 16.24 36.07
C LYS A 684 -10.20 16.34 37.08
N THR A 685 -10.41 15.28 37.86
CA THR A 685 -11.46 15.25 38.91
C THR A 685 -10.83 15.22 40.31
N ILE A 686 -11.11 16.23 41.12
CA ILE A 686 -10.53 16.41 42.46
C ILE A 686 -11.63 16.45 43.53
N ALA A 687 -11.33 15.94 44.73
CA ALA A 687 -12.24 16.00 45.86
C ALA A 687 -12.28 17.42 46.47
N GLN A 688 -13.46 17.85 46.91
CA GLN A 688 -13.66 19.09 47.65
C GLN A 688 -12.72 19.18 48.86
N ASN A 689 -12.17 20.36 49.11
CA ASN A 689 -11.24 20.66 50.21
C ASN A 689 -9.92 19.84 50.18
N LYS A 690 -9.53 19.28 49.04
CA LYS A 690 -8.17 18.74 48.82
C LYS A 690 -7.30 19.73 48.05
N ALA A 691 -6.00 19.69 48.29
CA ALA A 691 -5.05 20.49 47.52
C ALA A 691 -5.03 19.99 46.06
N PHE A 692 -5.35 20.87 45.12
CA PHE A 692 -5.18 20.63 43.70
C PHE A 692 -3.81 21.13 43.28
N ARG A 693 -3.06 20.30 42.56
CA ARG A 693 -1.82 20.66 41.87
C ARG A 693 -1.86 20.04 40.48
N PHE A 694 -1.55 20.81 39.45
CA PHE A 694 -1.41 20.31 38.09
C PHE A 694 -0.31 21.10 37.38
N LYS A 695 0.76 20.42 36.97
CA LYS A 695 1.79 21.00 36.12
C LYS A 695 1.20 21.13 34.73
N VAL A 696 1.19 22.34 34.14
CA VAL A 696 0.79 22.52 32.75
C VAL A 696 1.96 22.09 31.86
N PRO A 697 1.83 21.01 31.06
CA PRO A 697 2.86 20.60 30.14
C PRO A 697 3.03 21.64 29.04
N THR A 698 4.19 22.28 28.95
CA THR A 698 4.50 23.22 27.86
C THR A 698 4.55 22.52 26.49
N SER A 699 4.80 21.21 26.46
CA SER A 699 4.86 20.34 25.28
C SER A 699 3.53 20.07 24.58
N ILE A 700 2.38 20.44 25.17
CA ILE A 700 1.08 20.42 24.47
C ILE A 700 0.97 21.55 23.44
N PHE A 701 1.84 22.54 23.53
CA PHE A 701 1.98 23.58 22.52
C PHE A 701 3.27 23.32 21.75
N THR A 702 3.21 23.43 20.43
CA THR A 702 4.40 23.53 19.58
C THR A 702 4.25 24.72 18.68
N ASP A 703 5.34 25.44 18.45
CA ASP A 703 5.36 26.50 17.47
C ASP A 703 5.79 25.96 16.09
N PRO A 704 5.14 26.38 14.98
CA PRO A 704 5.53 25.94 13.64
C PRO A 704 6.81 26.58 13.05
N ASP A 705 7.24 27.77 13.48
CA ASP A 705 8.44 28.46 12.95
C ASP A 705 9.44 28.99 13.99
N GLY A 706 9.11 28.97 15.28
CA GLY A 706 9.94 29.47 16.35
C GLY A 706 9.82 28.65 17.63
N GLN A 707 9.50 29.30 18.75
CA GLN A 707 9.36 28.66 20.06
C GLN A 707 8.27 29.31 20.90
N ILE A 708 7.63 28.51 21.76
CA ILE A 708 6.71 29.00 22.79
C ILE A 708 7.51 29.81 23.81
N THR A 709 7.32 31.13 23.83
CA THR A 709 8.03 32.01 24.78
C THR A 709 7.33 32.11 26.13
N LYS A 710 6.02 31.83 26.17
CA LYS A 710 5.16 32.19 27.30
C LYS A 710 3.88 31.37 27.33
N VAL A 711 3.55 30.81 28.49
CA VAL A 711 2.25 30.18 28.77
C VAL A 711 1.54 30.96 29.88
N LYS A 712 0.21 30.99 29.84
CA LYS A 712 -0.68 31.62 30.82
C LYS A 712 -1.94 30.79 31.01
N ALA A 713 -2.46 30.73 32.23
CA ALA A 713 -3.86 30.41 32.46
C ALA A 713 -4.75 31.66 32.39
N VAL A 714 -5.98 31.51 31.91
CA VAL A 714 -7.04 32.54 31.85
C VAL A 714 -8.37 31.94 32.30
N GLY A 715 -9.28 32.74 32.85
CA GLY A 715 -10.55 32.23 33.39
C GLY A 715 -10.40 31.38 34.66
N LEU A 716 -9.33 31.60 35.44
CA LEU A 716 -9.09 30.89 36.71
C LEU A 716 -10.26 31.12 37.69
N PRO A 717 -10.82 30.05 38.30
CA PRO A 717 -11.74 30.20 39.43
C PRO A 717 -11.00 30.70 40.68
N SER A 718 -11.71 31.35 41.60
CA SER A 718 -11.13 32.06 42.76
C SER A 718 -10.33 31.20 43.74
N TRP A 719 -10.45 29.87 43.66
CA TRP A 719 -9.70 28.91 44.48
C TRP A 719 -8.41 28.40 43.82
N LEU A 720 -8.11 28.81 42.57
CA LEU A 720 -7.02 28.30 41.74
C LEU A 720 -6.08 29.42 41.27
N SER A 721 -4.78 29.17 41.34
CA SER A 721 -3.71 30.08 40.92
C SER A 721 -2.80 29.40 39.88
N TYR A 722 -2.10 30.18 39.07
CA TYR A 722 -1.12 29.71 38.09
C TYR A 722 0.23 30.39 38.32
N ASP A 723 1.26 29.61 38.65
CA ASP A 723 2.64 30.07 38.59
C ASP A 723 3.22 29.84 37.20
N ALA A 724 3.59 30.93 36.52
CA ALA A 724 4.20 30.89 35.20
C ALA A 724 5.67 30.42 35.20
N VAL A 725 6.37 30.46 36.35
CA VAL A 725 7.78 30.03 36.46
C VAL A 725 7.87 28.50 36.49
N THR A 726 7.09 27.85 37.35
CA THR A 726 6.98 26.38 37.38
C THR A 726 5.92 25.82 36.43
N SER A 727 5.23 26.68 35.67
CA SER A 727 4.05 26.36 34.85
C SER A 727 2.98 25.56 35.61
N THR A 728 2.85 25.74 36.93
CA THR A 728 2.01 24.89 37.78
C THR A 728 0.75 25.62 38.22
N LEU A 729 -0.41 24.98 38.02
CA LEU A 729 -1.67 25.34 38.66
C LEU A 729 -1.71 24.79 40.10
N THR A 730 -2.05 25.63 41.08
CA THR A 730 -2.23 25.21 42.48
C THR A 730 -3.46 25.86 43.12
N GLY A 731 -4.18 25.12 43.96
CA GLY A 731 -5.41 25.60 44.60
C GLY A 731 -6.02 24.65 45.62
N THR A 732 -7.21 24.98 46.14
CA THR A 732 -8.01 24.06 46.98
C THR A 732 -9.50 24.39 46.78
N PRO A 733 -10.27 23.58 46.02
CA PRO A 733 -11.65 23.91 45.69
C PRO A 733 -12.58 23.72 46.90
N THR A 734 -13.28 24.80 47.25
CA THR A 734 -14.24 24.83 48.37
C THR A 734 -15.69 24.54 47.94
N GLN A 735 -15.99 24.50 46.64
CA GLN A 735 -17.33 24.30 46.09
C GLN A 735 -17.33 23.21 45.00
N LEU A 736 -18.31 22.32 45.05
CA LEU A 736 -18.57 21.29 44.04
C LEU A 736 -18.99 21.94 42.71
N GLY A 737 -18.63 21.32 41.58
CA GLY A 737 -18.98 21.81 40.24
C GLY A 737 -17.92 21.54 39.18
N THR A 738 -18.18 21.96 37.95
CA THR A 738 -17.24 21.86 36.83
C THR A 738 -16.71 23.24 36.49
N TYR A 739 -15.39 23.39 36.49
CA TYR A 739 -14.69 24.64 36.21
C TYR A 739 -13.90 24.50 34.91
N GLN A 740 -14.22 25.34 33.92
CA GLN A 740 -13.50 25.39 32.65
C GLN A 740 -12.65 26.65 32.60
N LEU A 741 -11.35 26.49 32.37
CA LEU A 741 -10.37 27.56 32.23
C LEU A 741 -9.63 27.41 30.88
N GLY A 742 -9.03 28.49 30.40
CA GLY A 742 -8.18 28.49 29.21
C GLY A 742 -6.70 28.42 29.58
N ILE A 743 -5.93 27.62 28.85
CA ILE A 743 -4.46 27.66 28.87
C ILE A 743 -4.02 28.22 27.52
N ARG A 744 -3.39 29.40 27.54
CA ARG A 744 -2.95 30.15 26.36
C ARG A 744 -1.43 30.19 26.27
N ALA A 745 -0.90 29.79 25.12
CA ALA A 745 0.52 29.90 24.78
C ALA A 745 0.76 31.00 23.75
N TYR A 746 1.94 31.63 23.81
CA TYR A 746 2.42 32.65 22.88
C TYR A 746 3.78 32.24 22.32
N ASP A 747 4.03 32.61 21.07
CA ASP A 747 5.30 32.38 20.36
C ASP A 747 6.30 33.54 20.53
N ASN A 748 7.29 33.65 19.63
CA ASN A 748 8.24 34.76 19.60
C ASN A 748 7.93 35.88 18.58
N GLY A 749 6.90 35.74 17.74
CA GLY A 749 6.37 36.82 16.89
C GLY A 749 5.27 37.65 17.58
N GLY A 750 4.61 37.08 18.57
CA GLY A 750 3.54 37.68 19.37
C GLY A 750 2.16 37.04 19.22
N ASP A 751 1.99 36.05 18.32
CA ASP A 751 0.71 35.35 18.16
C ASP A 751 0.47 34.35 19.31
N SER A 752 -0.75 33.80 19.39
CA SER A 752 -1.14 32.93 20.50
C SER A 752 -2.22 31.92 20.14
N VAL A 753 -2.26 30.82 20.91
CA VAL A 753 -3.30 29.78 20.83
C VAL A 753 -3.76 29.40 22.22
N GLU A 754 -5.02 28.99 22.36
CA GLU A 754 -5.63 28.61 23.63
C GLU A 754 -6.28 27.23 23.53
N THR A 755 -6.10 26.40 24.56
CA THR A 755 -6.87 25.17 24.78
C THR A 755 -7.68 25.30 26.06
N ALA A 756 -8.85 24.66 26.11
CA ALA A 756 -9.57 24.49 27.36
C ALA A 756 -8.87 23.47 28.27
N PHE A 757 -9.04 23.64 29.58
CA PHE A 757 -8.77 22.65 30.62
C PHE A 757 -9.98 22.63 31.56
N VAL A 758 -10.44 21.43 31.91
CA VAL A 758 -11.64 21.22 32.73
C VAL A 758 -11.25 20.55 34.03
N ILE A 759 -11.64 21.17 35.14
CA ILE A 759 -11.48 20.60 36.48
C ILE A 759 -12.86 20.37 37.08
N LYS A 760 -13.18 19.11 37.35
CA LYS A 760 -14.40 18.71 38.06
C LYS A 760 -14.10 18.58 39.55
N VAL A 761 -14.97 19.13 40.38
CA VAL A 761 -14.91 19.03 41.84
C VAL A 761 -16.12 18.25 42.33
N ASP A 762 -15.88 17.07 42.89
CA ASP A 762 -16.91 16.26 43.58
C ASP A 762 -16.46 15.87 45.00
N LEU A 763 -17.15 14.92 45.63
CA LEU A 763 -16.90 14.54 47.03
C LEU A 763 -15.73 13.56 47.21
N TYR A 764 -15.27 12.89 46.14
CA TYR A 764 -14.37 11.74 46.23
C TYR A 764 -13.10 11.90 45.39
N GLY A 765 -13.17 12.59 44.25
CA GLY A 765 -12.06 12.73 43.32
C GLY A 765 -11.73 11.44 42.57
N THR A 766 -10.72 11.50 41.70
CA THR A 766 -10.13 10.31 41.05
C THR A 766 -8.70 10.09 41.55
N GLN A 767 -8.37 8.84 41.86
CA GLN A 767 -6.98 8.42 42.14
C GLN A 767 -6.18 8.37 40.83
N ASN A 768 -4.91 8.79 40.85
CA ASN A 768 -4.04 8.69 39.66
C ASN A 768 -3.70 7.23 39.31
N VAL A 769 -3.44 6.96 38.03
CA VAL A 769 -3.05 5.64 37.50
C VAL A 769 -1.79 5.81 36.63
N PRO A 770 -0.71 5.02 36.82
CA PRO A 770 0.52 5.16 36.05
C PRO A 770 0.33 4.99 34.53
N PRO A 771 1.24 5.53 33.70
CA PRO A 771 1.20 5.38 32.25
C PRO A 771 1.07 3.91 31.83
N VAL A 772 0.19 3.61 30.89
CA VAL A 772 0.00 2.27 30.35
C VAL A 772 0.91 2.08 29.13
N LEU A 773 1.72 1.02 29.15
CA LEU A 773 2.48 0.58 27.98
C LEU A 773 1.52 0.05 26.90
N ARG A 774 1.57 0.60 25.69
CA ARG A 774 0.70 0.15 24.57
C ARG A 774 1.23 -1.12 23.91
N TYR A 775 2.55 -1.20 23.71
CA TYR A 775 3.24 -2.35 23.13
C TYR A 775 4.70 -2.37 23.59
N THR A 776 5.32 -3.53 23.68
CA THR A 776 6.77 -3.64 23.90
C THR A 776 7.55 -3.24 22.64
N PRO A 777 8.64 -2.45 22.72
CA PRO A 777 9.55 -2.25 21.60
C PRO A 777 10.12 -3.60 21.11
N PRO A 778 10.29 -3.81 19.79
CA PRO A 778 10.86 -5.05 19.28
C PRO A 778 12.34 -5.17 19.65
N ASN A 779 12.79 -6.41 19.88
CA ASN A 779 14.22 -6.70 19.95
C ASN A 779 14.89 -6.43 18.60
N ALA A 780 16.14 -5.97 18.62
CA ALA A 780 16.92 -5.65 17.43
C ALA A 780 18.17 -6.52 17.30
N GLN A 781 18.64 -6.69 16.07
CA GLN A 781 19.92 -7.34 15.76
C GLN A 781 20.69 -6.49 14.76
N LEU A 782 21.98 -6.26 14.99
CA LEU A 782 22.88 -5.51 14.12
C LEU A 782 24.32 -6.00 14.25
N TYR A 783 25.23 -5.48 13.43
CA TYR A 783 26.65 -5.82 13.49
C TYR A 783 27.51 -4.74 14.14
N VAL A 784 28.71 -5.11 14.61
CA VAL A 784 29.72 -4.13 15.05
C VAL A 784 30.02 -3.13 13.91
N THR A 785 30.21 -1.87 14.26
CA THR A 785 30.27 -0.66 13.39
C THR A 785 28.97 -0.23 12.71
N GLN A 786 27.87 -0.98 12.85
CA GLN A 786 26.58 -0.56 12.31
C GLN A 786 25.92 0.52 13.19
N ARG A 787 25.26 1.49 12.56
CA ARG A 787 24.46 2.52 13.24
C ARG A 787 23.14 1.92 13.73
N PHE A 788 22.81 2.14 15.00
CA PHE A 788 21.48 1.90 15.55
C PHE A 788 20.66 3.20 15.52
N LEU A 789 19.37 3.06 15.25
CA LEU A 789 18.39 4.14 15.21
C LEU A 789 17.02 3.58 15.61
N TYR A 790 16.48 4.02 16.74
CA TYR A 790 15.13 3.68 17.17
C TYR A 790 14.43 4.93 17.69
N LYS A 791 13.42 5.38 16.94
CA LYS A 791 12.54 6.46 17.38
C LYS A 791 11.45 5.89 18.28
N VAL A 792 11.46 6.30 19.54
CA VAL A 792 10.38 6.06 20.49
C VAL A 792 9.14 6.81 19.97
N SER A 793 8.03 6.09 19.82
CA SER A 793 6.77 6.73 19.47
C SER A 793 6.21 7.47 20.67
N ASP A 794 5.67 8.67 20.46
CA ASP A 794 4.85 9.38 21.44
C ASP A 794 3.59 8.57 21.85
N SER A 795 3.26 7.49 21.13
CA SER A 795 2.18 6.53 21.45
C SER A 795 2.63 5.22 22.11
N LEU A 796 3.93 5.03 22.39
CA LEU A 796 4.46 3.81 23.03
C LEU A 796 3.86 3.61 24.43
N PHE A 797 3.74 4.71 25.17
CA PHE A 797 3.00 4.81 26.42
C PHE A 797 1.82 5.75 26.21
N TYR A 798 0.75 5.56 26.97
CA TYR A 798 -0.36 6.50 27.04
C TYR A 798 -0.88 6.57 28.48
N ASP A 799 -1.55 7.65 28.83
CA ASP A 799 -2.16 7.83 30.13
C ASP A 799 -3.69 7.73 30.02
N THR A 800 -4.35 7.26 31.08
CA THR A 800 -5.80 7.09 31.16
C THR A 800 -6.54 8.21 31.91
N ASN A 801 -5.83 8.99 32.71
CA ASN A 801 -6.38 10.05 33.59
C ASN A 801 -5.41 11.23 33.81
N GLY A 802 -4.29 11.24 33.09
CA GLY A 802 -3.25 12.25 33.08
C GLY A 802 -2.62 12.43 31.70
N TYR A 803 -1.32 12.69 31.66
CA TYR A 803 -0.52 12.66 30.44
C TYR A 803 0.93 12.24 30.75
N VAL A 804 1.62 11.65 29.77
CA VAL A 804 3.06 11.33 29.91
C VAL A 804 3.89 12.62 29.84
N ASP A 805 4.43 13.04 30.99
CA ASP A 805 5.29 14.22 31.12
C ASP A 805 6.64 14.04 30.40
N ARG A 806 7.21 12.85 30.51
CA ARG A 806 8.50 12.52 29.91
C ARG A 806 8.70 11.03 29.72
N ILE A 807 9.56 10.70 28.76
CA ILE A 807 10.16 9.37 28.60
C ILE A 807 11.66 9.49 28.92
N GLU A 808 12.21 8.48 29.57
CA GLU A 808 13.60 8.39 30.01
C GLU A 808 14.20 7.04 29.56
N ALA A 809 15.51 7.00 29.28
CA ALA A 809 16.24 5.79 28.94
C ALA A 809 17.36 5.51 29.96
N PRO A 810 17.04 5.06 31.18
CA PRO A 810 17.92 5.17 32.35
C PRO A 810 19.15 4.25 32.38
N ASN A 811 19.28 3.30 31.45
CA ASN A 811 20.34 2.27 31.45
C ASN A 811 21.02 2.08 30.08
N LEU A 812 21.12 3.13 29.26
CA LEU A 812 21.72 3.01 27.93
C LEU A 812 23.18 2.50 27.97
N PRO A 813 23.56 1.59 27.06
CA PRO A 813 24.95 1.31 26.72
C PRO A 813 25.71 2.58 26.33
N SER A 814 27.00 2.65 26.66
CA SER A 814 27.85 3.82 26.40
C SER A 814 28.03 4.21 24.91
N TRP A 815 27.62 3.33 23.99
CA TRP A 815 27.62 3.58 22.55
C TRP A 815 26.26 4.10 22.01
N LEU A 816 25.24 4.22 22.88
CA LEU A 816 23.92 4.78 22.58
C LEU A 816 23.69 6.10 23.32
N THR A 817 22.83 6.95 22.73
CA THR A 817 22.34 8.20 23.32
C THR A 817 20.81 8.26 23.18
N PHE A 818 20.13 8.94 24.10
CA PHE A 818 18.70 9.23 23.99
C PHE A 818 18.48 10.74 23.95
N LYS A 819 17.83 11.23 22.88
CA LYS A 819 17.53 12.66 22.68
C LYS A 819 16.32 12.79 21.76
N ASN A 820 15.43 13.75 22.02
CA ASN A 820 14.26 14.05 21.18
C ASN A 820 13.38 12.82 20.86
N ASN A 821 13.14 11.95 21.86
CA ASN A 821 12.46 10.65 21.70
C ASN A 821 13.14 9.69 20.71
N GLU A 822 14.45 9.81 20.46
CA GLU A 822 15.23 8.90 19.63
C GLU A 822 16.39 8.29 20.42
N ILE A 823 16.52 6.96 20.35
CA ILE A 823 17.72 6.21 20.77
C ILE A 823 18.60 6.03 19.52
N SER A 824 19.82 6.58 19.53
CA SER A 824 20.75 6.41 18.41
C SER A 824 22.22 6.34 18.82
N GLY A 825 23.03 5.68 17.99
CA GLY A 825 24.45 5.45 18.23
C GLY A 825 25.08 4.49 17.22
N ILE A 826 26.34 4.09 17.44
CA ILE A 826 27.09 3.16 16.56
C ILE A 826 27.65 2.04 17.42
N ALA A 827 27.29 0.79 17.13
CA ALA A 827 27.70 -0.36 17.92
C ALA A 827 29.22 -0.58 17.83
N ASN A 828 29.91 -0.59 18.97
CA ASN A 828 31.37 -0.65 19.03
C ASN A 828 31.94 -2.00 19.52
N ALA A 829 31.10 -2.86 20.11
CA ALA A 829 31.47 -4.21 20.55
C ALA A 829 30.29 -5.18 20.41
N ALA A 830 30.58 -6.45 20.12
CA ALA A 830 29.58 -7.51 20.05
C ALA A 830 29.07 -7.88 21.46
N GLY A 831 27.79 -8.23 21.58
CA GLY A 831 27.16 -8.57 22.85
C GLY A 831 25.64 -8.36 22.87
N MET A 832 25.00 -8.80 23.94
CA MET A 832 23.59 -8.52 24.23
C MET A 832 23.46 -7.29 25.11
N TYR A 833 22.73 -6.28 24.65
CA TYR A 833 22.47 -5.05 25.40
C TYR A 833 20.97 -4.94 25.69
N SER A 834 20.59 -4.74 26.95
CA SER A 834 19.18 -4.55 27.35
C SER A 834 18.90 -3.08 27.63
N VAL A 835 17.92 -2.52 26.94
CA VAL A 835 17.56 -1.09 27.01
C VAL A 835 16.17 -0.94 27.62
N THR A 836 16.08 -0.15 28.69
CA THR A 836 14.85 0.22 29.37
C THR A 836 14.38 1.58 28.86
N LEU A 837 13.09 1.70 28.59
CA LEU A 837 12.37 2.96 28.45
C LEU A 837 11.40 3.10 29.63
N ARG A 838 11.39 4.27 30.28
CA ARG A 838 10.51 4.61 31.41
C ARG A 838 9.68 5.84 31.04
N ALA A 839 8.36 5.73 31.07
CA ALA A 839 7.46 6.88 31.01
C ALA A 839 7.05 7.32 32.42
N VAL A 840 6.95 8.63 32.63
CA VAL A 840 6.49 9.26 33.87
C VAL A 840 5.28 10.14 33.56
N ASP A 841 4.24 10.10 34.41
CA ASP A 841 3.02 10.91 34.29
C ASP A 841 3.14 12.30 34.95
N ASP A 842 2.04 13.06 34.95
CA ASP A 842 1.94 14.41 35.53
C ASP A 842 1.83 14.46 37.07
N ASP A 843 1.65 13.30 37.71
CA ASP A 843 1.65 13.07 39.16
C ASP A 843 2.94 12.33 39.63
N GLU A 844 3.98 12.29 38.79
CA GLU A 844 5.31 11.67 39.01
C GLU A 844 5.29 10.14 39.26
N THR A 845 4.24 9.43 38.84
CA THR A 845 4.21 7.95 38.80
C THR A 845 4.68 7.42 37.45
N SER A 846 5.10 6.15 37.36
CA SER A 846 5.86 5.67 36.18
C SER A 846 5.69 4.20 35.84
N THR A 847 5.84 3.90 34.54
CA THR A 847 5.83 2.54 33.96
C THR A 847 7.04 2.38 33.04
N SER A 848 7.58 1.16 32.96
CA SER A 848 8.77 0.87 32.15
C SER A 848 8.60 -0.35 31.24
N THR A 849 9.34 -0.37 30.14
CA THR A 849 9.47 -1.52 29.22
C THR A 849 10.95 -1.75 28.91
N THR A 850 11.32 -3.01 28.64
CA THR A 850 12.66 -3.38 28.18
C THR A 850 12.62 -3.99 26.80
N PHE A 851 13.69 -3.79 26.02
CA PHE A 851 13.96 -4.51 24.79
C PHE A 851 15.46 -4.80 24.65
N ASN A 852 15.81 -5.84 23.91
CA ASN A 852 17.19 -6.30 23.77
C ASN A 852 17.74 -5.99 22.37
N ILE A 853 19.01 -5.63 22.32
CA ILE A 853 19.78 -5.35 21.12
C ILE A 853 20.94 -6.34 21.06
N GLU A 854 20.93 -7.24 20.08
CA GLU A 854 22.02 -8.19 19.81
C GLU A 854 23.00 -7.58 18.80
N VAL A 855 24.22 -7.28 19.24
CA VAL A 855 25.31 -6.88 18.33
C VAL A 855 26.18 -8.10 18.02
N LYS A 856 26.26 -8.47 16.75
CA LYS A 856 27.09 -9.59 16.24
C LYS A 856 28.39 -9.11 15.63
N GLN A 857 29.42 -9.96 15.68
CA GLN A 857 30.62 -9.77 14.87
C GLN A 857 30.39 -10.39 13.49
N ALA A 858 30.25 -9.54 12.45
CA ALA A 858 29.94 -9.97 11.09
C ALA A 858 31.05 -10.86 10.51
N GLN A 859 30.68 -11.97 9.90
CA GLN A 859 31.59 -12.83 9.17
C GLN A 859 31.74 -12.44 7.69
N LEU A 860 32.80 -12.96 7.08
CA LEU A 860 33.09 -12.85 5.66
C LEU A 860 33.47 -14.26 5.17
N SER A 861 32.72 -14.76 4.20
CA SER A 861 32.85 -16.11 3.66
C SER A 861 33.21 -16.07 2.19
N PHE A 862 33.77 -17.16 1.66
CA PHE A 862 34.24 -17.25 0.28
C PHE A 862 33.51 -18.35 -0.49
N GLU A 863 33.23 -18.09 -1.76
CA GLU A 863 32.59 -19.05 -2.67
C GLU A 863 33.41 -19.16 -3.95
N LEU A 864 33.72 -20.39 -4.35
CA LEU A 864 34.51 -20.70 -5.54
C LEU A 864 33.59 -20.79 -6.76
N ILE A 865 33.89 -20.03 -7.81
CA ILE A 865 33.01 -19.85 -8.97
C ILE A 865 33.76 -20.21 -10.24
N GLN A 866 33.14 -21.00 -11.13
CA GLN A 866 33.57 -21.15 -12.51
C GLN A 866 33.37 -19.83 -13.26
N ALA A 867 34.45 -19.26 -13.81
CA ALA A 867 34.38 -18.05 -14.61
C ALA A 867 33.89 -18.33 -16.05
N GLY A 868 33.32 -17.32 -16.70
CA GLY A 868 32.88 -17.40 -18.09
C GLY A 868 31.73 -16.44 -18.42
N LYS A 869 31.25 -16.51 -19.66
CA LYS A 869 30.08 -15.73 -20.11
C LYS A 869 28.85 -16.04 -19.28
N ALA A 870 27.92 -15.09 -19.21
CA ALA A 870 26.63 -15.28 -18.55
C ALA A 870 25.94 -16.56 -19.09
N GLY A 871 25.52 -17.44 -18.18
CA GLY A 871 25.00 -18.78 -18.49
C GLY A 871 26.02 -19.93 -18.38
N LEU A 872 27.33 -19.66 -18.42
CA LEU A 872 28.39 -20.65 -18.16
C LEU A 872 28.99 -20.55 -16.74
N ARG A 873 28.73 -19.46 -16.03
CA ARG A 873 29.14 -19.27 -14.63
C ARG A 873 28.40 -20.24 -13.71
N LYS A 874 29.12 -20.90 -12.82
CA LYS A 874 28.57 -21.91 -11.91
C LYS A 874 29.28 -21.88 -10.56
N SER A 875 28.54 -21.99 -9.45
CA SER A 875 29.15 -22.22 -8.15
C SER A 875 29.77 -23.63 -8.07
N LEU A 876 30.99 -23.70 -7.55
CA LEU A 876 31.73 -24.92 -7.26
C LEU A 876 31.68 -25.25 -5.75
N GLY A 877 31.15 -24.35 -4.92
CA GLY A 877 30.96 -24.53 -3.48
C GLY A 877 31.62 -23.44 -2.62
N ILE A 878 31.37 -23.52 -1.31
CA ILE A 878 31.99 -22.64 -0.30
C ILE A 878 33.46 -23.02 -0.15
N LEU A 879 34.36 -22.04 -0.30
CA LEU A 879 35.81 -22.19 -0.13
C LEU A 879 36.19 -21.86 1.33
N LYS A 880 36.88 -22.78 2.00
CA LYS A 880 37.18 -22.73 3.44
C LYS A 880 38.69 -22.78 3.70
N ASN A 881 39.06 -22.45 4.93
CA ASN A 881 40.44 -22.57 5.38
C ASN A 881 40.82 -24.06 5.58
N GLY A 882 41.87 -24.49 4.88
CA GLY A 882 42.36 -25.88 4.87
C GLY A 882 41.96 -26.67 3.63
N ASP A 883 41.15 -26.12 2.72
CA ASP A 883 40.65 -26.85 1.56
C ASP A 883 41.77 -27.29 0.61
N VAL A 884 41.62 -28.51 0.08
CA VAL A 884 42.49 -29.10 -0.95
C VAL A 884 41.66 -29.29 -2.22
N LEU A 885 41.93 -28.47 -3.23
CA LEU A 885 41.33 -28.55 -4.56
C LEU A 885 42.22 -29.38 -5.49
N THR A 886 41.67 -29.98 -6.54
CA THR A 886 42.45 -30.77 -7.52
C THR A 886 42.39 -30.12 -8.90
N GLU A 887 43.55 -29.87 -9.52
CA GLU A 887 43.67 -29.14 -10.79
C GLU A 887 42.78 -29.74 -11.90
N ALA A 888 42.84 -31.06 -12.11
CA ALA A 888 41.97 -31.79 -13.06
C ALA A 888 40.45 -31.77 -12.74
N THR A 889 40.03 -31.27 -11.57
CA THR A 889 38.61 -31.11 -11.19
C THR A 889 38.15 -29.65 -11.24
N LEU A 890 39.07 -28.69 -11.40
CA LEU A 890 38.74 -27.29 -11.52
C LEU A 890 38.50 -26.92 -12.99
N PRO A 891 37.54 -26.04 -13.30
CA PRO A 891 37.42 -25.44 -14.63
C PRO A 891 38.69 -24.66 -15.00
N GLN A 892 38.95 -24.56 -16.31
CA GLN A 892 40.10 -23.83 -16.86
C GLN A 892 40.19 -22.35 -16.43
N SER A 893 39.08 -21.75 -15.97
CA SER A 893 39.11 -20.46 -15.31
C SER A 893 38.11 -20.37 -14.17
N ILE A 894 38.54 -19.78 -13.05
CA ILE A 894 37.77 -19.59 -11.83
C ILE A 894 37.83 -18.13 -11.32
N THR A 895 36.92 -17.77 -10.44
CA THR A 895 37.02 -16.61 -9.55
C THR A 895 36.52 -16.99 -8.14
N VAL A 896 36.66 -16.06 -7.19
CA VAL A 896 36.15 -16.20 -5.83
C VAL A 896 35.23 -15.02 -5.52
N TYR A 897 34.02 -15.30 -5.06
CA TYR A 897 33.14 -14.29 -4.46
C TYR A 897 33.39 -14.18 -2.95
N ALA A 898 33.24 -12.98 -2.40
CA ALA A 898 33.21 -12.75 -0.96
C ALA A 898 31.80 -12.34 -0.51
N ASN A 899 31.21 -13.16 0.35
CA ASN A 899 29.87 -13.01 0.90
C ASN A 899 29.98 -12.56 2.37
N SER A 900 29.64 -11.30 2.67
CA SER A 900 29.66 -10.75 4.03
C SER A 900 28.26 -10.74 4.64
N GLU A 901 28.18 -11.01 5.94
CA GLU A 901 26.92 -10.98 6.69
C GLU A 901 26.42 -9.55 6.98
N ALA A 902 27.33 -8.58 7.03
CA ALA A 902 27.02 -7.17 7.19
C ALA A 902 26.96 -6.46 5.82
N PRO A 903 26.14 -5.40 5.69
CA PRO A 903 26.18 -4.53 4.51
C PRO A 903 27.58 -3.99 4.26
N ALA A 904 28.06 -4.13 3.03
CA ALA A 904 29.35 -3.61 2.57
C ALA A 904 29.15 -2.92 1.23
N THR A 905 29.87 -1.81 1.00
CA THR A 905 29.93 -1.11 -0.30
C THR A 905 31.17 -1.49 -1.11
N LYS A 906 32.18 -2.09 -0.47
CA LYS A 906 33.34 -2.69 -1.15
C LYS A 906 33.99 -3.82 -0.35
N VAL A 907 34.68 -4.71 -1.06
CA VAL A 907 35.60 -5.70 -0.48
C VAL A 907 37.00 -5.52 -1.07
N ASN A 908 37.98 -5.29 -0.22
CA ASN A 908 39.40 -5.33 -0.58
C ASN A 908 39.90 -6.76 -0.44
N PHE A 909 40.48 -7.31 -1.50
CA PHE A 909 41.08 -8.64 -1.52
C PHE A 909 42.61 -8.56 -1.67
N VAL A 910 43.29 -9.52 -1.07
CA VAL A 910 44.71 -9.84 -1.27
C VAL A 910 44.83 -11.36 -1.40
N LEU A 911 44.99 -11.85 -2.63
CA LEU A 911 45.42 -13.22 -2.91
C LEU A 911 46.95 -13.28 -2.98
N ARG A 912 47.54 -14.27 -2.34
CA ARG A 912 48.96 -14.62 -2.40
C ARG A 912 49.12 -16.10 -2.72
N GLY A 913 50.27 -16.49 -3.27
CA GLY A 913 50.54 -17.83 -3.77
C GLY A 913 51.03 -17.82 -5.22
N PRO A 914 50.97 -18.96 -5.94
CA PRO A 914 51.39 -19.08 -7.34
C PRO A 914 50.87 -17.94 -8.23
N TYR A 915 49.57 -17.66 -8.12
CA TYR A 915 49.00 -16.37 -8.50
C TYR A 915 48.81 -15.49 -7.28
N SER A 916 49.17 -14.22 -7.44
CA SER A 916 49.02 -13.18 -6.43
C SER A 916 48.31 -11.96 -7.04
N LYS A 917 47.31 -11.41 -6.35
CA LYS A 917 46.52 -10.26 -6.82
C LYS A 917 45.95 -9.47 -5.65
N ASN A 918 46.15 -8.15 -5.69
CA ASN A 918 45.39 -7.21 -4.86
C ASN A 918 44.25 -6.63 -5.71
N TYR A 919 43.04 -6.57 -5.17
CA TYR A 919 41.88 -6.03 -5.88
C TYR A 919 40.88 -5.37 -4.94
N THR A 920 40.04 -4.46 -5.44
CA THR A 920 38.94 -3.87 -4.67
C THR A 920 37.68 -3.99 -5.51
N ALA A 921 36.77 -4.86 -5.09
CA ALA A 921 35.45 -4.98 -5.70
C ALA A 921 34.51 -3.95 -5.06
N THR A 922 34.00 -3.01 -5.85
CA THR A 922 33.07 -1.93 -5.43
C THR A 922 31.63 -2.19 -5.84
N ARG A 923 31.33 -3.41 -6.31
CA ARG A 923 30.02 -3.84 -6.80
C ARG A 923 29.78 -5.28 -6.39
N PHE A 924 28.52 -5.60 -6.07
CA PHE A 924 28.06 -6.97 -5.79
C PHE A 924 27.74 -7.74 -7.11
N PRO A 925 28.04 -9.05 -7.22
CA PRO A 925 28.79 -9.87 -6.26
C PRO A 925 30.25 -9.43 -6.14
N PHE A 926 30.78 -9.37 -4.92
CA PHE A 926 32.16 -8.92 -4.70
C PHE A 926 33.13 -10.00 -5.15
N THR A 927 33.67 -9.85 -6.36
CA THR A 927 34.51 -10.86 -7.03
C THR A 927 36.00 -10.48 -7.03
N LEU A 928 36.87 -11.47 -6.81
CA LEU A 928 38.32 -11.32 -6.80
C LEU A 928 38.90 -11.11 -8.22
N PHE A 929 38.33 -11.77 -9.23
CA PHE A 929 38.65 -11.62 -10.64
C PHE A 929 37.43 -11.19 -11.45
N ASP A 930 37.65 -10.75 -12.69
CA ASP A 930 36.56 -10.55 -13.63
C ASP A 930 35.77 -11.85 -13.81
N GLU A 931 34.44 -11.77 -13.84
CA GLU A 931 33.57 -12.95 -13.83
C GLU A 931 33.55 -13.70 -15.18
N GLU A 932 33.99 -13.09 -16.28
CA GLU A 932 34.08 -13.72 -17.60
C GLU A 932 35.48 -14.28 -17.88
N MET A 933 36.53 -13.56 -17.49
CA MET A 933 37.93 -13.98 -17.72
C MET A 933 38.50 -14.87 -16.61
N GLY A 934 38.17 -14.60 -15.33
CA GLY A 934 38.68 -15.32 -14.15
C GLY A 934 40.22 -15.38 -14.05
N PHE A 935 40.74 -16.51 -13.56
CA PHE A 935 42.13 -16.93 -13.68
C PHE A 935 42.25 -18.47 -13.74
N VAL A 936 43.32 -18.97 -14.36
CA VAL A 936 43.67 -20.40 -14.35
C VAL A 936 44.23 -20.78 -12.97
N PRO A 937 43.68 -21.77 -12.26
CA PRO A 937 44.28 -22.27 -11.04
C PRO A 937 45.50 -23.15 -11.38
N ILE A 938 46.62 -22.97 -10.68
CA ILE A 938 47.81 -23.82 -10.80
C ILE A 938 48.24 -24.37 -9.44
N ALA A 939 48.86 -25.56 -9.46
CA ALA A 939 49.33 -26.27 -8.28
C ALA A 939 50.18 -25.43 -7.30
N GLY A 940 49.79 -25.42 -6.02
CA GLY A 940 50.49 -24.71 -4.95
C GLY A 940 49.57 -24.26 -3.81
N ARG A 941 50.19 -23.63 -2.80
CA ARG A 941 49.50 -23.03 -1.64
C ARG A 941 49.03 -21.61 -1.96
N TYR A 942 47.80 -21.29 -1.61
CA TYR A 942 47.23 -19.95 -1.69
C TYR A 942 46.85 -19.42 -0.30
N VAL A 943 46.94 -18.11 -0.13
CA VAL A 943 46.41 -17.37 1.01
C VAL A 943 45.51 -16.26 0.47
N LEU A 944 44.24 -16.27 0.86
CA LEU A 944 43.27 -15.24 0.49
C LEU A 944 42.86 -14.46 1.73
N GLU A 945 43.29 -13.21 1.79
CA GLU A 945 42.88 -12.22 2.78
C GLU A 945 41.80 -11.33 2.15
N ALA A 946 40.70 -11.07 2.85
CA ALA A 946 39.72 -10.08 2.43
C ALA A 946 39.19 -9.24 3.59
N VAL A 947 38.88 -7.98 3.29
CA VAL A 947 38.35 -6.99 4.23
C VAL A 947 37.14 -6.32 3.60
N ALA A 948 35.98 -6.51 4.23
CA ALA A 948 34.74 -5.87 3.83
C ALA A 948 34.60 -4.51 4.51
N PHE A 949 34.19 -3.51 3.74
CA PHE A 949 33.97 -2.14 4.22
C PHE A 949 32.56 -1.65 3.88
N ASN A 950 31.95 -0.95 4.83
CA ASN A 950 30.84 -0.06 4.57
C ASN A 950 31.40 1.37 4.55
N ASP A 951 31.50 1.94 3.35
CA ASP A 951 32.17 3.19 3.02
C ASP A 951 33.64 3.25 3.47
N SER A 952 33.92 3.86 4.62
CA SER A 952 35.25 3.90 5.25
C SER A 952 35.39 2.96 6.45
N ALA A 953 34.28 2.46 7.01
CA ALA A 953 34.28 1.58 8.17
C ALA A 953 34.55 0.13 7.76
N LYS A 954 35.51 -0.53 8.42
CA LYS A 954 35.75 -1.97 8.28
C LYS A 954 34.66 -2.74 9.03
N VAL A 955 33.79 -3.45 8.30
CA VAL A 955 32.69 -4.24 8.89
C VAL A 955 33.06 -5.69 9.17
N SER A 956 33.91 -6.30 8.32
CA SER A 956 34.34 -7.69 8.49
C SER A 956 35.71 -7.96 7.86
N THR A 957 36.30 -9.10 8.20
CA THR A 957 37.62 -9.54 7.77
C THR A 957 37.67 -11.06 7.79
N ALA A 958 38.29 -11.67 6.78
CA ALA A 958 38.59 -13.10 6.80
C ALA A 958 39.91 -13.37 6.09
N THR A 959 40.65 -14.37 6.58
CA THR A 959 41.82 -14.93 5.93
C THR A 959 41.65 -16.43 5.87
N ILE A 960 41.73 -17.00 4.67
CA ILE A 960 41.75 -18.45 4.45
C ILE A 960 43.02 -18.87 3.72
N GLN A 961 43.43 -20.11 3.92
CA GLN A 961 44.50 -20.76 3.17
C GLN A 961 43.94 -22.01 2.51
N PHE A 962 44.28 -22.25 1.25
CA PHE A 962 43.85 -23.43 0.50
C PHE A 962 44.97 -23.91 -0.42
N THR A 963 44.94 -25.16 -0.84
CA THR A 963 45.97 -25.77 -1.71
C THR A 963 45.31 -26.28 -2.99
N VAL A 964 45.88 -25.95 -4.14
CA VAL A 964 45.57 -26.64 -5.40
C VAL A 964 46.61 -27.74 -5.57
N LYS A 965 46.18 -29.01 -5.63
CA LYS A 965 47.04 -30.15 -5.90
C LYS A 965 47.12 -30.38 -7.42
N SER A 966 48.33 -30.69 -7.91
CA SER A 966 48.55 -30.97 -9.33
C SER A 966 47.88 -32.29 -9.73
N ASP A 967 47.56 -32.43 -11.02
CA ASP A 967 47.12 -33.67 -11.62
C ASP A 967 48.30 -34.55 -12.12
N GLN A 968 49.53 -34.03 -12.12
CA GLN A 968 50.70 -34.74 -12.63
C GLN A 968 51.24 -35.77 -11.63
N THR A 969 51.43 -37.01 -12.10
CA THR A 969 52.05 -38.10 -11.34
C THR A 969 53.57 -37.93 -11.26
N LEU A 970 54.04 -37.33 -10.17
CA LEU A 970 55.46 -37.14 -9.87
C LEU A 970 56.10 -38.42 -9.26
N GLN A 971 57.37 -38.65 -9.58
CA GLN A 971 58.20 -39.68 -8.94
C GLN A 971 58.83 -39.16 -7.64
N ASP A 972 59.26 -40.08 -6.77
CA ASP A 972 59.94 -39.73 -5.52
C ASP A 972 61.20 -38.87 -5.77
N TRP A 973 61.27 -37.73 -5.08
CA TRP A 973 62.27 -36.67 -5.24
C TRP A 973 62.21 -35.86 -6.55
N GLU A 974 61.17 -36.01 -7.36
CA GLU A 974 60.93 -35.15 -8.51
C GLU A 974 60.43 -33.76 -8.06
N ALA A 975 60.96 -32.70 -8.70
CA ALA A 975 60.58 -31.32 -8.45
C ALA A 975 59.79 -30.75 -9.64
N TYR A 976 58.63 -30.16 -9.36
CA TYR A 976 57.70 -29.68 -10.38
C TYR A 976 56.97 -28.38 -9.97
N PRO A 977 56.85 -27.39 -10.87
CA PRO A 977 57.57 -27.27 -12.14
C PRO A 977 59.08 -27.11 -11.91
N ASN A 978 59.88 -27.56 -12.87
CA ASN A 978 61.34 -27.34 -12.89
C ASN A 978 61.79 -27.25 -14.36
N PRO A 979 62.10 -26.05 -14.88
CA PRO A 979 62.28 -24.79 -14.16
C PRO A 979 60.97 -24.18 -13.62
N PHE A 980 61.06 -23.41 -12.53
CA PHE A 980 59.94 -22.78 -11.82
C PHE A 980 59.99 -21.25 -11.91
N ASP A 981 58.83 -20.57 -11.94
CA ASP A 981 58.80 -19.12 -11.68
C ASP A 981 58.68 -18.83 -10.17
N ARG A 982 57.66 -19.35 -9.51
CA ARG A 982 57.27 -18.94 -8.14
C ARG A 982 57.23 -20.07 -7.13
N VAL A 983 56.74 -21.22 -7.58
CA VAL A 983 56.40 -22.36 -6.73
C VAL A 983 57.12 -23.57 -7.31
N CYS A 984 57.81 -24.31 -6.45
CA CYS A 984 58.58 -25.49 -6.83
C CYS A 984 58.21 -26.63 -5.87
N ASN A 985 57.23 -27.42 -6.27
CA ASN A 985 56.72 -28.52 -5.46
C ASN A 985 57.67 -29.71 -5.56
N VAL A 986 57.69 -30.60 -4.56
CA VAL A 986 58.51 -31.82 -4.58
C VAL A 986 57.68 -33.01 -4.10
N LYS A 987 57.71 -34.12 -4.82
CA LYS A 987 57.19 -35.40 -4.31
C LYS A 987 58.18 -36.05 -3.37
N LEU A 988 57.70 -36.45 -2.20
CA LEU A 988 58.47 -37.09 -1.14
C LEU A 988 58.16 -38.60 -1.08
N PRO A 989 59.15 -39.43 -0.75
CA PRO A 989 58.92 -40.84 -0.40
C PRO A 989 57.99 -41.01 0.80
N LYS A 990 57.32 -42.16 0.85
CA LYS A 990 56.36 -42.53 1.90
C LYS A 990 57.00 -42.97 3.22
N ASP A 991 58.31 -43.22 3.25
CA ASP A 991 59.07 -43.60 4.44
C ASP A 991 59.61 -42.39 5.24
N LEU A 992 59.36 -41.14 4.79
CA LEU A 992 59.75 -39.95 5.54
C LEU A 992 58.76 -39.59 6.65
N GLU A 993 59.29 -39.16 7.80
CA GLU A 993 58.48 -38.55 8.86
C GLU A 993 58.16 -37.09 8.51
N LEU A 994 57.11 -36.88 7.71
CA LEU A 994 56.75 -35.58 7.09
C LEU A 994 56.71 -34.37 8.04
N ALA A 995 56.47 -34.57 9.35
CA ALA A 995 56.47 -33.50 10.36
C ALA A 995 57.88 -33.01 10.74
N SER A 996 58.88 -33.91 10.79
CA SER A 996 60.28 -33.58 11.10
C SER A 996 61.11 -33.24 9.86
N VAL A 997 60.50 -33.23 8.67
CA VAL A 997 61.11 -32.74 7.43
C VAL A 997 61.35 -31.22 7.48
N GLU A 998 62.50 -30.81 6.96
CA GLU A 998 62.94 -29.42 6.82
C GLU A 998 63.51 -29.14 5.42
N TYR A 999 63.37 -27.90 4.97
CA TYR A 999 63.76 -27.47 3.62
C TYR A 999 64.74 -26.29 3.71
N GLN A 1000 65.84 -26.37 2.98
CA GLN A 1000 66.86 -25.33 2.88
C GLN A 1000 67.16 -25.10 1.40
N LEU A 1001 67.22 -23.84 0.96
CA LEU A 1001 67.55 -23.50 -0.42
C LEU A 1001 69.00 -23.03 -0.49
N LEU A 1002 69.84 -23.74 -1.24
CA LEU A 1002 71.24 -23.35 -1.46
C LEU A 1002 71.40 -22.63 -2.80
N THR A 1003 72.20 -21.58 -2.83
CA THR A 1003 72.71 -21.00 -4.08
C THR A 1003 73.80 -21.89 -4.71
N VAL A 1004 74.19 -21.63 -5.95
CA VAL A 1004 75.39 -22.28 -6.56
C VAL A 1004 76.70 -21.98 -5.81
N THR A 1005 76.74 -20.95 -4.95
CA THR A 1005 77.89 -20.64 -4.08
C THR A 1005 77.85 -21.35 -2.73
N GLY A 1006 76.86 -22.22 -2.50
CA GLY A 1006 76.67 -22.94 -1.22
C GLY A 1006 76.04 -22.10 -0.10
N SER A 1007 75.68 -20.84 -0.37
CA SER A 1007 75.02 -19.97 0.60
C SER A 1007 73.60 -20.46 0.87
N SER A 1008 73.25 -20.65 2.14
CA SER A 1008 71.97 -21.23 2.55
C SER A 1008 70.93 -20.16 2.87
N LEU A 1009 69.73 -20.31 2.29
CA LEU A 1009 68.53 -19.54 2.57
C LEU A 1009 67.52 -20.48 3.28
N PRO A 1010 67.14 -20.22 4.54
CA PRO A 1010 66.20 -21.07 5.27
C PRO A 1010 64.78 -20.90 4.70
N LEU A 1011 64.10 -22.01 4.38
CA LEU A 1011 62.71 -21.99 3.96
C LEU A 1011 61.81 -22.16 5.18
N ASN A 1012 61.03 -21.15 5.51
CA ASN A 1012 60.12 -21.18 6.66
C ASN A 1012 59.02 -22.23 6.43
N LYS A 1013 58.73 -23.09 7.42
CA LYS A 1013 57.64 -24.08 7.33
C LYS A 1013 56.27 -23.44 6.99
N SER A 1014 56.08 -22.14 7.22
CA SER A 1014 54.87 -21.40 6.81
C SER A 1014 54.68 -21.21 5.29
N ILE A 1015 55.70 -21.44 4.45
CA ILE A 1015 55.59 -21.36 2.97
C ILE A 1015 55.45 -22.75 2.31
N VAL A 1016 55.49 -23.81 3.11
CA VAL A 1016 55.38 -25.21 2.67
C VAL A 1016 54.06 -25.81 3.16
N THR A 1017 53.35 -26.52 2.29
CA THR A 1017 52.21 -27.37 2.68
C THR A 1017 52.42 -28.76 2.10
N VAL A 1018 52.39 -29.82 2.92
CA VAL A 1018 52.53 -31.20 2.43
C VAL A 1018 51.15 -31.86 2.31
N VAL A 1019 50.81 -32.37 1.12
CA VAL A 1019 49.54 -33.06 0.82
C VAL A 1019 49.86 -34.29 -0.04
N GLU A 1020 49.37 -35.47 0.34
CA GLU A 1020 49.60 -36.73 -0.39
C GLU A 1020 51.09 -36.94 -0.73
N GLU A 1021 51.92 -36.86 0.31
CA GLU A 1021 53.39 -36.87 0.30
C GLU A 1021 54.05 -35.86 -0.67
N THR A 1022 53.33 -34.84 -1.14
CA THR A 1022 53.85 -33.81 -2.04
C THR A 1022 53.98 -32.49 -1.29
N ALA A 1023 55.20 -31.99 -1.18
CA ALA A 1023 55.50 -30.70 -0.58
C ALA A 1023 55.26 -29.58 -1.59
N TYR A 1024 54.21 -28.78 -1.38
CA TYR A 1024 53.92 -27.59 -2.15
C TYR A 1024 54.64 -26.39 -1.53
N ILE A 1025 55.59 -25.78 -2.26
CA ILE A 1025 56.52 -24.78 -1.72
C ILE A 1025 56.39 -23.47 -2.51
N ASP A 1026 55.79 -22.44 -1.90
CA ASP A 1026 55.74 -21.10 -2.48
C ASP A 1026 57.00 -20.29 -2.12
N MET A 1027 57.82 -20.00 -3.13
CA MET A 1027 59.06 -19.22 -2.98
C MET A 1027 58.88 -17.75 -3.40
N THR A 1028 57.65 -17.30 -3.73
CA THR A 1028 57.37 -15.92 -4.21
C THR A 1028 57.88 -14.84 -3.25
N SER A 1029 57.77 -15.07 -1.94
CA SER A 1029 58.22 -14.14 -0.89
C SER A 1029 59.74 -13.98 -0.77
N LEU A 1030 60.53 -14.87 -1.39
CA LEU A 1030 61.99 -14.90 -1.30
C LEU A 1030 62.69 -14.05 -2.38
N ALA A 1031 61.93 -13.51 -3.35
CA ALA A 1031 62.41 -12.63 -4.43
C ALA A 1031 63.67 -13.14 -5.18
N LEU A 1032 63.76 -14.47 -5.37
CA LEU A 1032 64.94 -15.14 -5.91
C LEU A 1032 65.31 -14.66 -7.33
N PRO A 1033 66.56 -14.22 -7.59
CA PRO A 1033 67.01 -13.92 -8.95
C PRO A 1033 67.07 -15.19 -9.81
N LYS A 1034 66.93 -15.01 -11.13
CA LYS A 1034 66.98 -16.08 -12.13
C LYS A 1034 68.28 -16.89 -12.02
N GLY A 1035 68.20 -18.22 -12.03
CA GLY A 1035 69.39 -19.06 -11.90
C GLY A 1035 69.15 -20.45 -11.29
N THR A 1036 70.24 -21.23 -11.18
CA THR A 1036 70.21 -22.54 -10.53
C THR A 1036 70.26 -22.40 -9.00
N TYR A 1037 69.45 -23.20 -8.32
CA TYR A 1037 69.48 -23.41 -6.87
C TYR A 1037 69.46 -24.91 -6.57
N PHE A 1038 69.74 -25.26 -5.32
CA PHE A 1038 69.65 -26.63 -4.84
C PHE A 1038 68.73 -26.67 -3.62
N LEU A 1039 67.58 -27.33 -3.76
CA LEU A 1039 66.65 -27.59 -2.67
C LEU A 1039 67.15 -28.79 -1.88
N LYS A 1040 67.66 -28.51 -0.68
CA LYS A 1040 68.17 -29.48 0.29
C LYS A 1040 67.04 -29.87 1.25
N ILE A 1041 66.73 -31.15 1.31
CA ILE A 1041 65.66 -31.72 2.14
C ILE A 1041 66.30 -32.55 3.24
N LEU A 1042 65.97 -32.22 4.49
CA LEU A 1042 66.43 -32.91 5.69
C LEU A 1042 65.25 -33.51 6.45
N GLU A 1043 65.51 -34.49 7.29
CA GLU A 1043 64.56 -35.05 8.28
C GLU A 1043 65.29 -35.11 9.62
N SER A 1044 64.74 -34.50 10.67
CA SER A 1044 65.40 -34.41 11.99
C SER A 1044 66.88 -33.96 11.88
N GLY A 1045 67.15 -32.96 11.03
CA GLY A 1045 68.50 -32.43 10.75
C GLY A 1045 69.40 -33.32 9.87
N SER A 1046 69.02 -34.55 9.55
CA SER A 1046 69.78 -35.47 8.69
C SER A 1046 69.45 -35.26 7.21
N LEU A 1047 70.47 -35.16 6.34
CA LEU A 1047 70.28 -34.94 4.92
C LEU A 1047 69.65 -36.17 4.23
N LYS A 1048 68.50 -35.99 3.56
CA LYS A 1048 67.84 -37.03 2.77
C LYS A 1048 68.05 -36.85 1.26
N LYS A 1049 67.95 -35.61 0.76
CA LYS A 1049 68.12 -35.31 -0.68
C LYS A 1049 68.63 -33.89 -0.93
N ILE A 1050 69.30 -33.70 -2.06
CA ILE A 1050 69.53 -32.40 -2.69
C ILE A 1050 68.97 -32.49 -4.12
N ILE A 1051 68.09 -31.58 -4.49
CA ILE A 1051 67.44 -31.52 -5.80
C ILE A 1051 67.85 -30.22 -6.50
N LYS A 1052 68.37 -30.32 -7.72
CA LYS A 1052 68.68 -29.13 -8.54
C LYS A 1052 67.38 -28.54 -9.10
N ILE A 1053 67.11 -27.27 -8.78
CA ILE A 1053 65.94 -26.55 -9.27
C ILE A 1053 66.37 -25.25 -9.97
N LEU A 1054 65.66 -24.85 -11.02
CA LEU A 1054 66.03 -23.73 -11.89
C LEU A 1054 64.95 -22.64 -11.85
N LYS A 1055 65.29 -21.45 -11.33
CA LYS A 1055 64.42 -20.27 -11.30
C LYS A 1055 64.42 -19.59 -12.67
N LEU A 1056 63.23 -19.46 -13.26
CA LEU A 1056 62.95 -18.72 -14.51
C LEU A 1056 63.17 -17.22 -14.39
#